data_AF-A0A935EL29-F1
#
_entry.id   AF-A0A935EL29-F1
#
_cell.length_a   1.000
_cell.length_b   1.000
_cell.length_c   1.000
_cell.angle_alpha   90.00
_cell.angle_beta   90.00
_cell.angle_gamma   90.00
#
_symmetry.space_group_name_H-M   'P 1'
#
loop_
_entity.id
_entity.type
_entity.pdbx_description
1 polymer ?
#
loop_
_entity_poly.entity_id
_entity_poly.type
_entity_poly.pdbx_seq_one_letter_code
_entity_poly.pdbx_strand_id
1 'polypeptide(L)'
;MPPRFVHLRVHSEYSVVDSILTVDGAVGMAARDGMPALALTDLSNMFGMVKFYSAARKKGIKPILGGDVWVASAAAPDKAARILLLVQNRAGYLRLCELLTRAYRGHGQRGKVVIRREWLKELGTDGLIALSGAQSGDVGQALLNDAWDSALALAREWAALFPGRYYLEIQRNSRPDVELHLAQTVQLAGATHLPVVATHTVQFPGREDFKAHEAKVCIAQGYVLADRRRPAQFTEEDYFKTQEEMCQAFADLPEAIENSLEIARRCNLNLELGKSFLPDFPTPAGMSLDDYLRQRAGDGLSERLAQLYPDAVARAAHESEYRERLDIELKTIIQMGFPGYFLIVADFINWAKHNGVPVGPGRGSGAGSLVAYAIGITDLDPLRYALLFERFLNPERVSMPDFDIDFCQDNRWKVIEYVREKYGADAVSQIVTFGTMAARAVVRDVGRVLDLPYNFCDTLSKMIPSAPGKNVSLDQALAEVPELRERYEKEEEVKDLFDLARKLEGLTRNVGMHAGGVLIAPGKLTDFCPLYCAEGSDSVVSQLDKDDVEKIGLVKFDFLGLRNLTIIDLAVKYIRRLDPAWDVDLDALTFDDPAAYNILKKANTTAIFQLESEGMKKLLAKLEPDRIEDVIAVLALYRPGPLGSGMVEDFIHRKKGKQSIDYFHPDLKACLEPTYGVIVYQEQVMQISQIIGGYTLGGADLLRRAMGKKKAEEMAKHRDLRREGALKKGYDEKLAMHLFNLMEKFAEYGFNKSHTAAYAVISYQTAWLKAHHTAAFMAATLSSDLDDTDSVHIFYDDALANGLEMLGPDVNQSEYRFVPVNRRQVRYGLGAIKGTGESAIASMVAARTQDGPFKDIFDFCQRVDRRLVNRRVIEALVRAGAFDALHDNRAALLNSVGLAMDWAENVQANAAQNSLFAEDVAHNTPSMAHAPPWTLKEQLVNEKAALGFYISGHPFSAYREELAGIVDKPLASLAAQQQPVLLAGVIMTMRTQVTRRGKMAYVTLDDMSARMEVAVFNELFESRRDRLKEDNLLIVQGRVSYDDYAGGLRITADALYDLDEARAAFAERLTVTLNGEAQAGRLFKLLQPYLAGNEKGCPVAIQYSNAQARCAIRLGETWKIRPADQLIQELKVWLTANNVVVKYSPTLIKTNPRN
;
A
#
# COMPACT_ATOMS: atom_id res chain seq x y z
N MET A 1 11.94 -43.24 -27.43
CA MET A 1 11.30 -43.30 -28.76
C MET A 1 11.55 -41.99 -29.49
N PRO A 2 11.55 -41.95 -30.84
CA PRO A 2 11.60 -40.67 -31.55
C PRO A 2 10.39 -39.80 -31.16
N PRO A 3 10.54 -38.47 -31.09
CA PRO A 3 9.45 -37.57 -30.75
C PRO A 3 8.36 -37.64 -31.82
N ARG A 4 7.10 -37.71 -31.39
CA ARG A 4 5.93 -37.93 -32.26
C ARG A 4 5.04 -36.69 -32.34
N PHE A 5 5.02 -35.85 -31.33
CA PHE A 5 4.15 -34.68 -31.27
C PHE A 5 4.73 -33.58 -30.36
N VAL A 6 4.33 -32.33 -30.58
CA VAL A 6 4.63 -31.18 -29.72
C VAL A 6 3.43 -30.27 -29.59
N HIS A 7 3.16 -29.78 -28.38
CA HIS A 7 2.09 -28.82 -28.15
C HIS A 7 2.44 -27.45 -28.72
N LEU A 8 1.58 -26.94 -29.60
CA LEU A 8 1.69 -25.61 -30.20
C LEU A 8 0.75 -24.56 -29.58
N ARG A 9 -0.29 -24.99 -28.85
CA ARG A 9 -1.30 -24.11 -28.24
C ARG A 9 -1.39 -24.37 -26.73
N VAL A 10 -0.64 -23.60 -25.94
CA VAL A 10 -0.60 -23.76 -24.47
C VAL A 10 -0.76 -22.40 -23.82
N HIS A 11 -1.75 -22.29 -22.93
CA HIS A 11 -1.95 -21.13 -22.08
C HIS A 11 -1.34 -21.43 -20.71
N SER A 12 -0.49 -20.53 -20.23
CA SER A 12 0.07 -20.58 -18.88
C SER A 12 -0.72 -19.73 -17.90
N GLU A 13 -0.29 -19.64 -16.64
CA GLU A 13 -0.85 -18.77 -15.60
C GLU A 13 -0.85 -17.27 -16.00
N TYR A 14 -0.11 -16.90 -17.05
CA TYR A 14 -0.08 -15.57 -17.64
C TYR A 14 -1.21 -15.30 -18.64
N SER A 15 -1.95 -16.32 -19.07
CA SER A 15 -3.30 -16.14 -19.58
C SER A 15 -4.25 -15.93 -18.39
N VAL A 16 -4.13 -14.75 -17.77
CA VAL A 16 -4.65 -14.38 -16.45
C VAL A 16 -6.13 -14.77 -16.22
N VAL A 17 -6.92 -14.81 -17.29
CA VAL A 17 -8.37 -15.06 -17.26
C VAL A 17 -8.76 -16.52 -17.43
N ASP A 18 -7.93 -17.38 -18.03
CA ASP A 18 -8.37 -18.68 -18.54
C ASP A 18 -7.41 -19.87 -18.35
N SER A 19 -6.33 -19.73 -17.58
CA SER A 19 -5.43 -20.85 -17.30
C SER A 19 -4.92 -20.85 -15.86
N ILE A 20 -4.66 -22.07 -15.36
CA ILE A 20 -4.03 -22.35 -14.06
C ILE A 20 -2.73 -23.15 -14.21
N LEU A 21 -2.31 -23.44 -15.45
CA LEU A 21 -1.10 -24.19 -15.74
C LEU A 21 0.13 -23.31 -15.55
N THR A 22 1.00 -23.64 -14.60
CA THR A 22 2.24 -22.88 -14.39
C THR A 22 3.28 -23.13 -15.48
N VAL A 23 4.10 -22.13 -15.82
CA VAL A 23 5.21 -22.25 -16.78
C VAL A 23 6.14 -23.42 -16.41
N ASP A 24 6.56 -23.51 -15.15
CA ASP A 24 7.43 -24.58 -14.67
C ASP A 24 6.74 -25.96 -14.73
N GLY A 25 5.42 -25.99 -14.51
CA GLY A 25 4.57 -27.16 -14.65
C GLY A 25 4.52 -27.66 -16.09
N ALA A 26 4.21 -26.77 -17.03
CA ALA A 26 4.14 -27.07 -18.47
C ALA A 26 5.47 -27.63 -19.00
N VAL A 27 6.58 -26.93 -18.71
CA VAL A 27 7.92 -27.36 -19.12
C VAL A 27 8.31 -28.67 -18.43
N GLY A 28 7.91 -28.87 -17.16
CA GLY A 28 8.11 -30.13 -16.44
C GLY A 28 7.38 -31.31 -17.07
N MET A 29 6.12 -31.14 -17.47
CA MET A 29 5.32 -32.18 -18.13
C MET A 29 5.88 -32.54 -19.50
N ALA A 30 6.21 -31.54 -20.33
CA ALA A 30 6.86 -31.76 -21.62
C ALA A 30 8.19 -32.53 -21.50
N ALA A 31 8.99 -32.23 -20.47
CA ALA A 31 10.26 -32.92 -20.22
C ALA A 31 10.03 -34.39 -19.82
N ARG A 32 9.05 -34.65 -18.95
CA ARG A 32 8.69 -36.01 -18.52
C ARG A 32 8.17 -36.86 -19.68
N ASP A 33 7.40 -36.25 -20.58
CA ASP A 33 6.84 -36.92 -21.76
C ASP A 33 7.85 -37.02 -22.94
N GLY A 34 9.05 -36.45 -22.80
CA GLY A 34 10.09 -36.52 -23.83
C GLY A 34 9.80 -35.66 -25.07
N MET A 35 9.05 -34.57 -24.93
CA MET A 35 8.81 -33.62 -26.01
C MET A 35 10.08 -32.78 -26.29
N PRO A 36 10.52 -32.64 -27.55
CA PRO A 36 11.74 -31.90 -27.88
C PRO A 36 11.54 -30.38 -27.92
N ALA A 37 10.29 -29.93 -28.07
CA ALA A 37 9.89 -28.53 -28.12
C ALA A 37 8.53 -28.35 -27.45
N LEU A 38 8.26 -27.12 -27.01
CA LEU A 38 6.98 -26.71 -26.44
C LEU A 38 6.70 -25.27 -26.87
N ALA A 39 5.47 -24.94 -27.21
CA ALA A 39 5.05 -23.57 -27.44
C ALA A 39 4.39 -22.95 -26.20
N LEU A 40 4.63 -21.66 -25.99
CA LEU A 40 3.84 -20.83 -25.08
C LEU A 40 3.09 -19.79 -25.92
N THR A 41 1.76 -19.83 -25.84
CA THR A 41 0.88 -19.01 -26.67
C THR A 41 -0.23 -18.41 -25.82
N ASP A 42 0.16 -17.59 -24.84
CA ASP A 42 -0.80 -16.96 -23.93
C ASP A 42 -1.80 -16.06 -24.67
N LEU A 43 -2.96 -15.86 -24.04
CA LEU A 43 -4.06 -15.08 -24.58
C LEU A 43 -3.66 -13.60 -24.76
N SER A 44 -3.38 -13.23 -26.01
CA SER A 44 -3.08 -11.86 -26.46
C SER A 44 -2.00 -11.14 -25.66
N ASN A 45 -1.03 -11.87 -25.11
CA ASN A 45 0.08 -11.32 -24.34
C ASN A 45 1.33 -12.21 -24.44
N MET A 46 2.45 -11.72 -23.91
CA MET A 46 3.72 -12.46 -23.77
C MET A 46 4.32 -12.30 -22.36
N PHE A 47 3.48 -12.16 -21.33
CA PHE A 47 3.94 -11.88 -19.96
C PHE A 47 4.93 -12.93 -19.43
N GLY A 48 4.70 -14.22 -19.73
CA GLY A 48 5.52 -15.34 -19.25
C GLY A 48 6.74 -15.67 -20.10
N MET A 49 7.03 -14.92 -21.18
CA MET A 49 7.94 -15.38 -22.24
C MET A 49 9.38 -15.64 -21.76
N VAL A 50 9.94 -14.78 -20.91
CA VAL A 50 11.34 -14.86 -20.47
C VAL A 50 11.54 -16.01 -19.49
N LYS A 51 10.58 -16.17 -18.56
CA LYS A 51 10.54 -17.31 -17.63
C LYS A 51 10.45 -18.62 -18.40
N PHE A 52 9.54 -18.70 -19.37
CA PHE A 52 9.38 -19.89 -20.21
C PHE A 52 10.61 -20.20 -21.05
N TYR A 53 11.19 -19.19 -21.73
CA TYR A 53 12.39 -19.38 -22.54
C TYR A 53 13.55 -19.93 -21.70
N SER A 54 13.76 -19.37 -20.52
CA SER A 54 14.82 -19.78 -19.59
C SER A 54 14.56 -21.17 -19.01
N ALA A 55 13.33 -21.46 -18.58
CA ALA A 55 12.95 -22.74 -17.99
C ALA A 55 13.04 -23.89 -19.01
N ALA A 56 12.54 -23.68 -20.24
CA ALA A 56 12.59 -24.66 -21.31
C ALA A 56 14.04 -25.00 -21.68
N ARG A 57 14.88 -23.98 -21.93
CA ARG A 57 16.31 -24.15 -22.22
C ARG A 57 17.03 -24.90 -21.12
N LYS A 58 16.75 -24.59 -19.85
CA LYS A 58 17.36 -25.27 -18.68
C LYS A 58 17.02 -26.75 -18.62
N LYS A 59 15.84 -27.17 -19.09
CA LYS A 59 15.43 -28.59 -19.18
C LYS A 59 15.72 -29.24 -20.54
N GLY A 60 16.43 -28.56 -21.44
CA GLY A 60 16.76 -29.09 -22.77
C GLY A 60 15.60 -29.13 -23.77
N ILE A 61 14.51 -28.40 -23.50
CA ILE A 61 13.35 -28.27 -24.39
C ILE A 61 13.54 -27.02 -25.25
N LYS A 62 13.26 -27.12 -26.55
CA LYS A 62 13.26 -25.96 -27.45
C LYS A 62 12.01 -25.09 -27.20
N PRO A 63 12.17 -23.83 -26.76
CA PRO A 63 11.04 -22.93 -26.59
C PRO A 63 10.54 -22.41 -27.94
N ILE A 64 9.21 -22.42 -28.13
CA ILE A 64 8.52 -21.75 -29.23
C ILE A 64 7.66 -20.64 -28.60
N LEU A 65 7.86 -19.40 -29.03
CA LEU A 65 7.07 -18.27 -28.56
C LEU A 65 5.95 -17.97 -29.54
N GLY A 66 4.81 -17.53 -29.04
CA GLY A 66 3.69 -17.09 -29.85
C GLY A 66 2.65 -16.39 -29.00
N GLY A 67 1.49 -16.14 -29.59
CA GLY A 67 0.33 -15.59 -28.91
C GLY A 67 -0.95 -16.08 -29.55
N ASP A 68 -1.93 -16.43 -28.72
CA ASP A 68 -3.29 -16.73 -29.18
C ASP A 68 -4.10 -15.43 -29.15
N VAL A 69 -4.31 -14.84 -30.32
CA VAL A 69 -4.75 -13.44 -30.47
C VAL A 69 -6.16 -13.35 -31.04
N TRP A 70 -6.87 -12.28 -30.69
CA TRP A 70 -8.13 -11.93 -31.34
C TRP A 70 -7.86 -11.05 -32.56
N VAL A 71 -8.49 -11.36 -33.69
CA VAL A 71 -8.43 -10.54 -34.91
C VAL A 71 -9.83 -10.16 -35.36
N ALA A 72 -10.03 -8.88 -35.70
CA ALA A 72 -11.23 -8.39 -36.35
C ALA A 72 -10.87 -7.46 -37.52
N SER A 73 -11.79 -7.29 -38.47
CA SER A 73 -11.65 -6.25 -39.51
C SER A 73 -12.27 -4.94 -39.05
N ALA A 74 -11.81 -3.82 -39.60
CA ALA A 74 -12.41 -2.52 -39.31
C ALA A 74 -13.88 -2.43 -39.75
N ALA A 75 -14.28 -3.20 -40.78
CA ALA A 75 -15.65 -3.26 -41.28
C ALA A 75 -16.59 -4.11 -40.40
N ALA A 76 -16.05 -5.03 -39.60
CA ALA A 76 -16.82 -5.89 -38.70
C ALA A 76 -16.11 -6.02 -37.34
N PRO A 77 -16.02 -4.93 -36.56
CA PRO A 77 -15.31 -4.91 -35.29
C PRO A 77 -15.88 -5.94 -34.29
N ASP A 78 -17.20 -6.08 -34.23
CA ASP A 78 -17.87 -7.02 -33.30
C ASP A 78 -17.66 -8.50 -33.64
N LYS A 79 -17.06 -8.84 -34.79
CA LYS A 79 -16.81 -10.23 -35.23
C LYS A 79 -15.34 -10.62 -35.06
N ALA A 80 -14.82 -10.48 -33.84
CA ALA A 80 -13.45 -10.90 -33.53
C ALA A 80 -13.33 -12.43 -33.45
N ALA A 81 -12.36 -12.99 -34.18
CA ALA A 81 -12.06 -14.43 -34.23
C ALA A 81 -10.65 -14.74 -33.69
N ARG A 82 -10.39 -16.00 -33.31
CA ARG A 82 -9.07 -16.45 -32.84
C ARG A 82 -8.14 -16.78 -34.00
N ILE A 83 -6.86 -16.45 -33.84
CA ILE A 83 -5.78 -16.96 -34.68
C ILE A 83 -4.56 -17.19 -33.80
N LEU A 84 -3.83 -18.29 -34.05
CA LEU A 84 -2.57 -18.54 -33.33
C LEU A 84 -1.41 -17.97 -34.15
N LEU A 85 -0.60 -17.10 -33.56
CA LEU A 85 0.62 -16.59 -34.20
C LEU A 85 1.84 -17.17 -33.49
N LEU A 86 2.71 -17.85 -34.25
CA LEU A 86 3.96 -18.43 -33.76
C LEU A 86 5.15 -17.68 -34.34
N VAL A 87 6.16 -17.44 -33.50
CA VAL A 87 7.39 -16.74 -33.87
C VAL A 87 8.35 -17.70 -34.56
N GLN A 88 8.52 -17.52 -35.86
CA GLN A 88 9.46 -18.30 -36.67
C GLN A 88 10.91 -17.84 -36.45
N ASN A 89 11.14 -16.53 -36.29
CA ASN A 89 12.48 -15.93 -36.17
C ASN A 89 12.41 -14.54 -35.52
N ARG A 90 13.55 -13.85 -35.41
CA ARG A 90 13.63 -12.51 -34.80
C ARG A 90 12.73 -11.47 -35.48
N ALA A 91 12.55 -11.51 -36.80
CA ALA A 91 11.65 -10.56 -37.48
C ALA A 91 10.19 -10.79 -37.03
N GLY A 92 9.76 -12.04 -36.93
CA GLY A 92 8.43 -12.37 -36.42
C GLY A 92 8.22 -11.94 -34.96
N TYR A 93 9.24 -12.10 -34.12
CA TYR A 93 9.20 -11.64 -32.73
C TYR A 93 8.88 -10.14 -32.64
N LEU A 94 9.61 -9.33 -33.40
CA LEU A 94 9.41 -7.87 -33.46
C LEU A 94 8.01 -7.52 -33.97
N ARG A 95 7.51 -8.22 -35.00
CA ARG A 95 6.16 -8.02 -35.52
C ARG A 95 5.09 -8.36 -34.49
N LEU A 96 5.23 -9.47 -33.77
CA LEU A 96 4.29 -9.83 -32.71
C LEU A 96 4.30 -8.80 -31.58
N CYS A 97 5.48 -8.30 -31.19
CA CYS A 97 5.59 -7.26 -30.16
C CYS A 97 4.85 -5.98 -30.57
N GLU A 98 5.04 -5.53 -31.81
CA GLU A 98 4.36 -4.35 -32.37
C GLU A 98 2.84 -4.54 -32.47
N LEU A 99 2.39 -5.70 -32.97
CA LEU A 99 0.96 -6.02 -33.10
C LEU A 99 0.24 -6.05 -31.76
N LEU A 100 0.82 -6.72 -30.76
CA LEU A 100 0.26 -6.78 -29.40
C LEU A 100 0.23 -5.39 -28.77
N THR A 101 1.31 -4.62 -28.91
CA THR A 101 1.39 -3.25 -28.39
C THR A 101 0.31 -2.35 -29.00
N ARG A 102 0.12 -2.40 -30.32
CA ARG A 102 -0.95 -1.65 -31.00
C ARG A 102 -2.34 -2.10 -30.54
N ALA A 103 -2.54 -3.40 -30.30
CA ALA A 103 -3.81 -3.92 -29.82
C ALA A 103 -4.13 -3.45 -28.40
N TYR A 104 -3.14 -3.40 -27.49
CA TYR A 104 -3.33 -2.86 -26.14
C TYR A 104 -3.53 -1.33 -26.12
N ARG A 105 -2.88 -0.59 -27.01
CA ARG A 105 -3.07 0.88 -27.13
C ARG A 105 -4.40 1.28 -27.76
N GLY A 106 -5.05 0.37 -28.48
CA GLY A 106 -6.37 0.62 -29.05
C GLY A 106 -7.46 0.58 -27.98
N HIS A 107 -8.60 1.23 -28.23
CA HIS A 107 -9.79 1.03 -27.39
C HIS A 107 -10.25 -0.42 -27.53
N GLY A 108 -10.06 -1.22 -26.47
CA GLY A 108 -10.48 -2.61 -26.41
C GLY A 108 -11.97 -2.75 -26.76
N GLN A 109 -12.31 -3.84 -27.44
CA GLN A 109 -13.70 -4.11 -27.81
C GLN A 109 -14.29 -5.12 -26.85
N ARG A 110 -15.23 -4.69 -26.02
CA ARG A 110 -15.91 -5.51 -25.00
C ARG A 110 -14.94 -6.25 -24.07
N GLY A 111 -13.87 -5.58 -23.62
CA GLY A 111 -12.87 -6.17 -22.73
C GLY A 111 -11.87 -7.12 -23.40
N LYS A 112 -11.83 -7.17 -24.75
CA LYS A 112 -10.86 -7.96 -25.52
C LYS A 112 -9.79 -7.08 -26.17
N VAL A 113 -8.57 -7.59 -26.18
CA VAL A 113 -7.42 -7.05 -26.93
C VAL A 113 -7.47 -7.58 -28.34
N VAL A 114 -7.82 -6.74 -29.31
CA VAL A 114 -8.11 -7.14 -30.69
C VAL A 114 -7.09 -6.51 -31.65
N ILE A 115 -6.42 -7.36 -32.44
CA ILE A 115 -5.58 -6.97 -33.56
C ILE A 115 -6.48 -6.68 -34.76
N ARG A 116 -6.27 -5.55 -35.42
CA ARG A 116 -6.96 -5.28 -36.69
C ARG A 116 -6.30 -6.05 -37.81
N ARG A 117 -7.09 -6.74 -38.64
CA ARG A 117 -6.59 -7.54 -39.77
C ARG A 117 -5.78 -6.71 -40.76
N GLU A 118 -6.12 -5.42 -40.90
CA GLU A 118 -5.42 -4.47 -41.75
C GLU A 118 -3.98 -4.21 -41.28
N TRP A 119 -3.70 -4.30 -39.97
CA TRP A 119 -2.34 -4.13 -39.44
C TRP A 119 -1.40 -5.25 -39.89
N LEU A 120 -1.91 -6.47 -40.13
CA LEU A 120 -1.11 -7.57 -40.66
C LEU A 120 -0.67 -7.31 -42.11
N LYS A 121 -1.46 -6.54 -42.87
CA LYS A 121 -1.09 -6.07 -44.21
C LYS A 121 -0.10 -4.90 -44.14
N GLU A 122 -0.33 -3.95 -43.24
CA GLU A 122 0.48 -2.73 -43.07
C GLU A 122 1.88 -3.03 -42.53
N LEU A 123 1.97 -3.79 -41.43
CA LEU A 123 3.24 -4.13 -40.77
C LEU A 123 3.97 -5.29 -41.46
N GLY A 124 3.24 -6.10 -42.22
CA GLY A 124 3.72 -7.36 -42.76
C GLY A 124 3.68 -8.51 -41.74
N THR A 125 3.76 -9.72 -42.27
CA THR A 125 3.66 -10.97 -41.51
C THR A 125 4.98 -11.74 -41.45
N ASP A 126 6.07 -11.18 -41.97
CA ASP A 126 7.36 -11.86 -42.09
C ASP A 126 7.90 -12.38 -40.76
N GLY A 127 8.34 -13.64 -40.78
CA GLY A 127 8.81 -14.35 -39.60
C GLY A 127 7.71 -14.85 -38.65
N LEU A 128 6.42 -14.71 -38.99
CA LEU A 128 5.31 -15.33 -38.27
C LEU A 128 4.73 -16.54 -39.02
N ILE A 129 4.28 -17.54 -38.27
CA ILE A 129 3.44 -18.65 -38.75
C ILE A 129 2.06 -18.49 -38.14
N ALA A 130 1.01 -18.67 -38.92
CA ALA A 130 -0.37 -18.51 -38.48
C ALA A 130 -1.14 -19.85 -38.53
N LEU A 131 -1.85 -20.19 -37.45
CA LEU A 131 -2.82 -21.29 -37.42
C LEU A 131 -4.24 -20.74 -37.38
N SER A 132 -5.16 -21.38 -38.10
CA SER A 132 -6.50 -20.84 -38.36
C SER A 132 -7.40 -20.63 -37.13
N GLY A 133 -7.04 -21.11 -35.93
CA GLY A 133 -7.85 -20.92 -34.72
C GLY A 133 -8.92 -21.98 -34.46
N ALA A 134 -8.89 -23.08 -35.22
CA ALA A 134 -9.89 -24.16 -35.19
C ALA A 134 -11.34 -23.61 -35.23
N GLN A 135 -12.25 -24.13 -34.41
CA GLN A 135 -13.65 -23.68 -34.34
C GLN A 135 -13.79 -22.20 -33.92
N SER A 136 -12.78 -21.65 -33.26
CA SER A 136 -12.81 -20.27 -32.75
C SER A 136 -12.29 -19.25 -33.78
N GLY A 137 -11.72 -19.73 -34.88
CA GLY A 137 -11.25 -18.90 -36.00
C GLY A 137 -12.36 -18.51 -36.96
N ASP A 138 -12.09 -17.52 -37.82
CA ASP A 138 -13.06 -17.01 -38.79
C ASP A 138 -13.39 -18.05 -39.88
N VAL A 139 -12.40 -18.81 -40.33
CA VAL A 139 -12.57 -19.94 -41.24
C VAL A 139 -13.42 -21.03 -40.58
N GLY A 140 -13.11 -21.43 -39.35
CA GLY A 140 -13.84 -22.47 -38.63
C GLY A 140 -15.29 -22.07 -38.32
N GLN A 141 -15.52 -20.82 -37.91
CA GLN A 141 -16.86 -20.28 -37.72
C GLN A 141 -17.66 -20.25 -39.04
N ALA A 142 -17.04 -19.93 -40.17
CA ALA A 142 -17.72 -19.96 -41.46
C ALA A 142 -18.12 -21.40 -41.86
N LEU A 143 -17.24 -22.38 -41.62
CA LEU A 143 -17.55 -23.80 -41.86
C LEU A 143 -18.73 -24.30 -41.00
N LEU A 144 -18.72 -23.99 -39.70
CA LEU A 144 -19.77 -24.38 -38.77
C LEU A 144 -21.13 -23.71 -39.04
N ASN A 145 -21.14 -22.59 -39.76
CA ASN A 145 -22.35 -21.89 -40.20
C ASN A 145 -22.77 -22.30 -41.64
N ASP A 146 -22.23 -23.40 -42.17
CA ASP A 146 -22.46 -23.89 -43.54
C ASP A 146 -22.14 -22.86 -44.65
N ALA A 147 -21.25 -21.90 -44.37
CA ALA A 147 -20.86 -20.83 -45.29
C ALA A 147 -19.56 -21.18 -46.05
N TRP A 148 -19.59 -22.25 -46.84
CA TRP A 148 -18.42 -22.81 -47.53
C TRP A 148 -17.65 -21.81 -48.39
N ASP A 149 -18.33 -21.04 -49.24
CA ASP A 149 -17.68 -20.07 -50.13
C ASP A 149 -16.94 -18.98 -49.34
N SER A 150 -17.49 -18.58 -48.19
CA SER A 150 -16.85 -17.63 -47.28
C SER A 150 -15.62 -18.25 -46.62
N ALA A 151 -15.69 -19.50 -46.16
CA ALA A 151 -14.55 -20.21 -45.59
C ALA A 151 -13.41 -20.35 -46.61
N LEU A 152 -13.73 -20.69 -47.85
CA LEU A 152 -12.79 -20.80 -48.95
C LEU A 152 -12.10 -19.47 -49.27
N ALA A 153 -12.86 -18.37 -49.32
CA ALA A 153 -12.32 -17.03 -49.54
C ALA A 153 -11.39 -16.62 -48.39
N LEU A 154 -11.83 -16.77 -47.14
CA LEU A 154 -11.04 -16.42 -45.95
C LEU A 154 -9.73 -17.21 -45.88
N ALA A 155 -9.77 -18.53 -46.12
CA ALA A 155 -8.58 -19.38 -46.10
C ALA A 155 -7.55 -18.94 -47.17
N ARG A 156 -8.01 -18.59 -48.38
CA ARG A 156 -7.14 -18.08 -49.45
C ARG A 156 -6.54 -16.72 -49.12
N GLU A 157 -7.32 -15.83 -48.51
CA GLU A 157 -6.82 -14.53 -48.07
C GLU A 157 -5.76 -14.67 -46.98
N TRP A 158 -5.97 -15.55 -45.99
CA TRP A 158 -4.97 -15.84 -44.96
C TRP A 158 -3.72 -16.49 -45.54
N ALA A 159 -3.86 -17.41 -46.48
CA ALA A 159 -2.75 -18.01 -47.20
C ALA A 159 -1.93 -16.98 -47.99
N ALA A 160 -2.59 -15.99 -48.60
CA ALA A 160 -1.92 -14.89 -49.28
C ALA A 160 -1.17 -13.97 -48.30
N LEU A 161 -1.72 -13.75 -47.10
CA LEU A 161 -1.05 -12.99 -46.03
C LEU A 161 0.13 -13.73 -45.41
N PHE A 162 0.10 -15.06 -45.35
CA PHE A 162 1.16 -15.90 -44.79
C PHE A 162 1.63 -16.95 -45.82
N PRO A 163 2.32 -16.55 -46.89
CA PRO A 163 2.71 -17.46 -47.96
C PRO A 163 3.58 -18.60 -47.41
N GLY A 164 3.14 -19.86 -47.59
CA GLY A 164 3.82 -21.06 -47.07
C GLY A 164 3.91 -21.13 -45.53
N ARG A 165 3.14 -20.30 -44.82
CA ARG A 165 3.19 -20.11 -43.36
C ARG A 165 1.80 -20.06 -42.71
N TYR A 166 0.74 -20.38 -43.45
CA TYR A 166 -0.61 -20.55 -42.94
C TYR A 166 -0.96 -22.04 -42.89
N TYR A 167 -1.53 -22.46 -41.77
CA TYR A 167 -1.97 -23.83 -41.54
C TYR A 167 -3.43 -23.85 -41.06
N LEU A 168 -4.19 -24.82 -41.55
CA LEU A 168 -5.53 -25.10 -41.05
C LEU A 168 -5.43 -25.91 -39.77
N GLU A 169 -5.94 -25.35 -38.67
CA GLU A 169 -5.86 -25.92 -37.34
C GLU A 169 -7.06 -26.85 -37.08
N ILE A 170 -6.77 -28.07 -36.62
CA ILE A 170 -7.78 -29.03 -36.19
C ILE A 170 -7.53 -29.45 -34.74
N GLN A 171 -8.62 -29.67 -34.00
CA GLN A 171 -8.60 -30.08 -32.60
C GLN A 171 -9.61 -31.20 -32.39
N ARG A 172 -9.35 -32.08 -31.41
CA ARG A 172 -10.29 -33.10 -30.93
C ARG A 172 -10.50 -32.93 -29.42
N ASN A 173 -11.45 -32.07 -29.05
CA ASN A 173 -11.94 -31.94 -27.67
C ASN A 173 -13.39 -32.46 -27.58
N SER A 174 -13.95 -32.52 -26.37
CA SER A 174 -15.28 -33.09 -26.12
C SER A 174 -16.45 -32.19 -26.54
N ARG A 175 -16.24 -31.20 -27.42
CA ARG A 175 -17.34 -30.35 -27.91
C ARG A 175 -18.13 -31.05 -29.03
N PRO A 176 -19.45 -30.81 -29.15
CA PRO A 176 -20.29 -31.56 -30.09
C PRO A 176 -19.99 -31.31 -31.58
N ASP A 177 -19.49 -30.13 -31.91
CA ASP A 177 -19.28 -29.61 -33.27
C ASP A 177 -17.91 -29.97 -33.86
N VAL A 178 -17.07 -30.68 -33.10
CA VAL A 178 -15.65 -30.87 -33.40
C VAL A 178 -15.40 -31.76 -34.60
N GLU A 179 -16.06 -32.92 -34.68
CA GLU A 179 -15.88 -33.85 -35.80
C GLU A 179 -16.45 -33.28 -37.10
N LEU A 180 -17.54 -32.50 -37.03
CA LEU A 180 -18.08 -31.79 -38.18
C LEU A 180 -17.07 -30.76 -38.71
N HIS A 181 -16.56 -29.91 -37.82
CA HIS A 181 -15.53 -28.92 -38.17
C HIS A 181 -14.28 -29.59 -38.75
N LEU A 182 -13.80 -30.68 -38.14
CA LEU A 182 -12.62 -31.42 -38.60
C LEU A 182 -12.81 -31.95 -40.02
N ALA A 183 -13.92 -32.64 -40.29
CA ALA A 183 -14.22 -33.18 -41.61
C ALA A 183 -14.28 -32.08 -42.69
N GLN A 184 -14.97 -30.97 -42.40
CA GLN A 184 -15.06 -29.83 -43.31
C GLN A 184 -13.69 -29.14 -43.51
N THR A 185 -12.87 -29.03 -42.46
CA THR A 185 -11.54 -28.43 -42.53
C THR A 185 -10.59 -29.26 -43.40
N VAL A 186 -10.65 -30.59 -43.31
CA VAL A 186 -9.85 -31.50 -44.16
C VAL A 186 -10.28 -31.39 -45.63
N GLN A 187 -11.58 -31.27 -45.91
CA GLN A 187 -12.05 -31.01 -47.27
C GLN A 187 -11.55 -29.66 -47.79
N LEU A 188 -11.60 -28.62 -46.95
CA LEU A 188 -11.11 -27.28 -47.30
C LEU A 188 -9.60 -27.29 -47.57
N ALA A 189 -8.83 -28.04 -46.78
CA ALA A 189 -7.40 -28.25 -46.99
C ALA A 189 -7.12 -28.85 -48.38
N GLY A 190 -7.87 -29.89 -48.77
CA GLY A 190 -7.78 -30.48 -50.11
C GLY A 190 -8.10 -29.50 -51.24
N ALA A 191 -9.09 -28.63 -51.06
CA ALA A 191 -9.51 -27.63 -52.07
C ALA A 191 -8.56 -26.42 -52.18
N THR A 192 -7.80 -26.12 -51.13
CA THR A 192 -6.89 -24.97 -51.07
C THR A 192 -5.41 -25.35 -51.16
N HIS A 193 -5.09 -26.64 -51.06
CA HIS A 193 -3.74 -27.18 -50.90
C HIS A 193 -3.00 -26.60 -49.68
N LEU A 194 -3.74 -26.27 -48.62
CA LEU A 194 -3.17 -25.80 -47.36
C LEU A 194 -2.85 -26.96 -46.42
N PRO A 195 -1.73 -26.92 -45.69
CA PRO A 195 -1.39 -27.94 -44.73
C PRO A 195 -2.31 -27.89 -43.51
N VAL A 196 -2.61 -29.06 -42.93
CA VAL A 196 -3.38 -29.20 -41.68
C VAL A 196 -2.45 -29.49 -40.50
N VAL A 197 -2.75 -28.95 -39.33
CA VAL A 197 -2.00 -29.27 -38.11
C VAL A 197 -2.95 -29.55 -36.95
N ALA A 198 -2.65 -30.61 -36.20
CA ALA A 198 -3.33 -30.96 -34.98
C ALA A 198 -2.76 -30.15 -33.81
N THR A 199 -3.65 -29.51 -33.06
CA THR A 199 -3.33 -28.86 -31.79
C THR A 199 -4.30 -29.33 -30.71
N HIS A 200 -4.00 -28.96 -29.48
CA HIS A 200 -4.86 -29.20 -28.34
C HIS A 200 -4.84 -27.95 -27.46
N THR A 201 -6.00 -27.61 -26.91
CA THR A 201 -6.17 -26.42 -26.07
C THR A 201 -5.80 -26.84 -24.64
N VAL A 202 -4.65 -26.37 -24.15
CA VAL A 202 -4.13 -26.74 -22.82
C VAL A 202 -4.21 -25.55 -21.84
N GLN A 203 -4.97 -25.72 -20.75
CA GLN A 203 -5.29 -24.67 -19.76
C GLN A 203 -4.97 -25.08 -18.32
N PHE A 204 -4.87 -26.38 -18.06
CA PHE A 204 -4.62 -26.93 -16.73
C PHE A 204 -3.79 -28.23 -16.81
N PRO A 205 -3.13 -28.64 -15.71
CA PRO A 205 -2.17 -29.75 -15.77
C PRO A 205 -2.85 -31.12 -15.88
N GLY A 206 -3.86 -31.42 -15.08
CA GLY A 206 -4.58 -32.70 -15.08
C GLY A 206 -6.09 -32.54 -15.13
N ARG A 207 -6.81 -33.60 -15.51
CA ARG A 207 -8.28 -33.60 -15.63
C ARG A 207 -8.98 -33.24 -14.31
N GLU A 208 -8.39 -33.60 -13.17
CA GLU A 208 -8.84 -33.30 -11.81
C GLU A 208 -8.78 -31.80 -11.45
N ASP A 209 -8.13 -30.98 -12.27
CA ASP A 209 -7.98 -29.54 -12.05
C ASP A 209 -9.07 -28.70 -12.73
N PHE A 210 -9.94 -29.33 -13.51
CA PHE A 210 -11.03 -28.63 -14.22
C PHE A 210 -11.90 -27.77 -13.29
N LYS A 211 -12.27 -28.27 -12.10
CA LYS A 211 -13.05 -27.49 -11.12
C LYS A 211 -12.30 -26.23 -10.64
N ALA A 212 -10.98 -26.32 -10.46
CA ALA A 212 -10.15 -25.17 -10.07
C ALA A 212 -10.00 -24.16 -11.21
N HIS A 213 -9.81 -24.65 -12.42
CA HIS A 213 -9.80 -23.84 -13.63
C HIS A 213 -11.11 -23.07 -13.82
N GLU A 214 -12.26 -23.75 -13.70
CA GLU A 214 -13.58 -23.11 -13.81
C GLU A 214 -13.81 -22.06 -12.72
N ALA A 215 -13.32 -22.32 -11.50
CA ALA A 215 -13.36 -21.34 -10.41
C ALA A 215 -12.53 -20.09 -10.77
N LYS A 216 -11.32 -20.28 -11.34
CA LYS A 216 -10.46 -19.19 -11.81
C LYS A 216 -11.14 -18.33 -12.89
N VAL A 217 -11.76 -18.97 -13.89
CA VAL A 217 -12.52 -18.28 -14.94
C VAL A 217 -13.68 -17.48 -14.35
N CYS A 218 -14.41 -18.07 -13.40
CA CYS A 218 -15.50 -17.38 -12.68
C CYS A 218 -15.00 -16.17 -11.88
N ILE A 219 -13.83 -16.28 -11.21
CA ILE A 219 -13.21 -15.15 -10.50
C ILE A 219 -12.95 -13.99 -11.47
N ALA A 220 -12.38 -14.29 -12.64
CA ALA A 220 -12.03 -13.29 -13.65
C ALA A 220 -13.26 -12.64 -14.31
N GLN A 221 -14.29 -13.43 -14.60
CA GLN A 221 -15.51 -12.95 -15.29
C GLN A 221 -16.57 -12.38 -14.33
N GLY A 222 -16.42 -12.57 -13.02
CA GLY A 222 -17.36 -12.10 -12.01
C GLY A 222 -18.62 -12.96 -11.85
N TYR A 223 -18.56 -14.24 -12.24
CA TYR A 223 -19.64 -15.20 -12.04
C TYR A 223 -19.44 -16.05 -10.79
N VAL A 224 -20.52 -16.72 -10.36
CA VAL A 224 -20.52 -17.79 -9.36
C VAL A 224 -20.51 -19.13 -10.11
N LEU A 225 -19.83 -20.15 -9.56
CA LEU A 225 -19.71 -21.47 -10.21
C LEU A 225 -21.06 -22.13 -10.50
N ALA A 226 -22.04 -21.92 -9.62
CA ALA A 226 -23.40 -22.44 -9.74
C ALA A 226 -24.29 -21.67 -10.73
N ASP A 227 -23.88 -20.49 -11.24
CA ASP A 227 -24.70 -19.73 -12.19
C ASP A 227 -24.76 -20.44 -13.54
N ARG A 228 -25.95 -20.90 -13.94
CA ARG A 228 -26.18 -21.60 -15.22
C ARG A 228 -26.04 -20.70 -16.45
N ARG A 229 -26.04 -19.37 -16.29
CA ARG A 229 -25.88 -18.41 -17.39
C ARG A 229 -24.42 -18.16 -17.75
N ARG A 230 -23.48 -18.68 -16.96
CA ARG A 230 -22.05 -18.50 -17.21
C ARG A 230 -21.65 -19.16 -18.53
N PRO A 231 -20.78 -18.55 -19.35
CA PRO A 231 -20.30 -19.18 -20.58
C PRO A 231 -19.48 -20.44 -20.29
N ALA A 232 -19.91 -21.60 -20.81
CA ALA A 232 -19.16 -22.86 -20.71
C ALA A 232 -18.18 -22.97 -21.88
N GLN A 233 -17.03 -22.29 -21.78
CA GLN A 233 -16.03 -22.23 -22.86
C GLN A 233 -15.03 -23.39 -22.84
N PHE A 234 -14.88 -24.09 -21.72
CA PHE A 234 -13.85 -25.12 -21.54
C PHE A 234 -14.48 -26.46 -21.16
N THR A 235 -13.72 -27.53 -21.36
CA THR A 235 -14.12 -28.92 -21.10
C THR A 235 -13.09 -29.59 -20.19
N GLU A 236 -13.46 -30.68 -19.54
CA GLU A 236 -12.52 -31.50 -18.73
C GLU A 236 -11.32 -32.04 -19.52
N GLU A 237 -11.40 -32.05 -20.85
CA GLU A 237 -10.35 -32.56 -21.72
C GLU A 237 -9.24 -31.56 -22.02
N ASP A 238 -9.37 -30.28 -21.64
CA ASP A 238 -8.41 -29.21 -21.95
C ASP A 238 -7.16 -29.21 -21.02
N TYR A 239 -6.75 -30.42 -20.58
CA TYR A 239 -5.56 -30.66 -19.76
C TYR A 239 -4.31 -30.90 -20.63
N PHE A 240 -3.13 -31.00 -20.00
CA PHE A 240 -1.90 -31.31 -20.71
C PHE A 240 -1.85 -32.79 -21.15
N LYS A 241 -2.31 -33.09 -22.37
CA LYS A 241 -2.24 -34.44 -22.97
C LYS A 241 -0.79 -34.84 -23.32
N THR A 242 -0.49 -36.12 -23.15
CA THR A 242 0.77 -36.74 -23.59
C THR A 242 0.83 -36.91 -25.11
N GLN A 243 2.04 -37.12 -25.64
CA GLN A 243 2.24 -37.46 -27.06
C GLN A 243 1.45 -38.69 -27.48
N GLU A 244 1.32 -39.69 -26.60
CA GLU A 244 0.59 -40.92 -26.89
C GLU A 244 -0.91 -40.67 -27.04
N GLU A 245 -1.51 -39.94 -26.10
CA GLU A 245 -2.93 -39.56 -26.16
C GLU A 245 -3.24 -38.76 -27.42
N MET A 246 -2.37 -37.81 -27.80
CA MET A 246 -2.54 -37.02 -29.03
C MET A 246 -2.40 -37.87 -30.29
N CYS A 247 -1.42 -38.78 -30.34
CA CYS A 247 -1.24 -39.68 -31.47
C CYS A 247 -2.43 -40.65 -31.62
N GLN A 248 -2.99 -41.13 -30.51
CA GLN A 248 -4.18 -41.97 -30.53
C GLN A 248 -5.41 -41.18 -30.98
N ALA A 249 -5.56 -39.95 -30.49
CA ALA A 249 -6.67 -39.08 -30.86
C ALA A 249 -6.69 -38.74 -32.35
N PHE A 250 -5.56 -38.74 -33.06
CA PHE A 250 -5.46 -38.43 -34.49
C PHE A 250 -4.84 -39.57 -35.32
N ALA A 251 -5.06 -40.82 -34.92
CA ALA A 251 -4.49 -41.99 -35.59
C ALA A 251 -4.89 -42.12 -37.08
N ASP A 252 -6.04 -41.57 -37.45
CA ASP A 252 -6.59 -41.45 -38.81
C ASP A 252 -5.96 -40.31 -39.63
N LEU A 253 -5.30 -39.33 -38.99
CA LEU A 253 -4.69 -38.15 -39.60
C LEU A 253 -3.24 -37.94 -39.13
N PRO A 254 -2.31 -38.88 -39.43
CA PRO A 254 -0.93 -38.80 -38.95
C PRO A 254 -0.19 -37.54 -39.42
N GLU A 255 -0.49 -37.05 -40.63
CA GLU A 255 0.11 -35.81 -41.17
C GLU A 255 -0.15 -34.59 -40.28
N ALA A 256 -1.34 -34.49 -39.68
CA ALA A 256 -1.68 -33.37 -38.81
C ALA A 256 -0.80 -33.35 -37.54
N ILE A 257 -0.43 -34.52 -37.04
CA ILE A 257 0.49 -34.69 -35.91
C ILE A 257 1.93 -34.37 -36.34
N GLU A 258 2.38 -34.89 -37.48
CA GLU A 258 3.73 -34.65 -38.01
C GLU A 258 4.00 -33.16 -38.29
N ASN A 259 2.99 -32.43 -38.78
CA ASN A 259 3.10 -30.99 -39.03
C ASN A 259 3.38 -30.17 -37.75
N SER A 260 3.02 -30.67 -36.56
CA SER A 260 3.40 -30.02 -35.30
C SER A 260 4.92 -29.97 -35.11
N LEU A 261 5.60 -31.06 -35.45
CA LEU A 261 7.06 -31.17 -35.38
C LEU A 261 7.73 -30.32 -36.47
N GLU A 262 7.14 -30.26 -37.67
CA GLU A 262 7.67 -29.45 -38.76
C GLU A 262 7.61 -27.96 -38.43
N ILE A 263 6.49 -27.49 -37.88
CA ILE A 263 6.39 -26.10 -37.38
C ILE A 263 7.44 -25.85 -36.29
N ALA A 264 7.61 -26.78 -35.35
CA ALA A 264 8.62 -26.64 -34.31
C ALA A 264 10.05 -26.58 -34.85
N ARG A 265 10.38 -27.28 -35.95
CA ARG A 265 11.68 -27.15 -36.63
C ARG A 265 11.86 -25.78 -37.26
N ARG A 266 10.80 -25.24 -37.87
CA ARG A 266 10.81 -23.92 -38.53
C ARG A 266 10.95 -22.75 -37.56
N CYS A 267 10.48 -22.88 -36.32
CA CYS A 267 10.56 -21.82 -35.31
C CYS A 267 11.91 -21.77 -34.59
N ASN A 268 12.74 -20.76 -34.89
CA ASN A 268 14.08 -20.59 -34.35
C ASN A 268 14.31 -19.14 -33.88
N LEU A 269 14.00 -18.88 -32.61
CA LEU A 269 14.29 -17.61 -31.95
C LEU A 269 15.45 -17.76 -30.96
N ASN A 270 16.47 -16.91 -31.11
CA ASN A 270 17.55 -16.78 -30.15
C ASN A 270 17.43 -15.43 -29.42
N LEU A 271 17.26 -15.46 -28.11
CA LEU A 271 17.24 -14.27 -27.26
C LEU A 271 18.58 -14.18 -26.53
N GLU A 272 19.26 -13.03 -26.67
CA GLU A 272 20.49 -12.75 -25.93
C GLU A 272 20.10 -12.21 -24.55
N LEU A 273 20.08 -13.09 -23.54
CA LEU A 273 19.74 -12.73 -22.16
C LEU A 273 20.99 -12.34 -21.36
N GLY A 274 20.88 -11.34 -20.50
CA GLY A 274 21.90 -10.92 -19.55
C GLY A 274 22.90 -9.88 -20.07
N LYS A 275 22.72 -9.37 -21.28
CA LYS A 275 23.50 -8.26 -21.84
C LYS A 275 22.69 -6.97 -21.74
N SER A 276 23.25 -5.95 -21.08
CA SER A 276 22.59 -4.66 -20.89
C SER A 276 22.71 -3.76 -22.13
N PHE A 277 21.64 -3.04 -22.43
CA PHE A 277 21.57 -2.02 -23.49
C PHE A 277 21.28 -0.66 -22.84
N LEU A 278 22.30 0.20 -22.78
CA LEU A 278 22.17 1.53 -22.21
C LEU A 278 21.52 2.50 -23.21
N PRO A 279 20.68 3.46 -22.75
CA PRO A 279 20.17 4.52 -23.61
C PRO A 279 21.28 5.43 -24.15
N ASP A 280 21.06 6.01 -25.32
CA ASP A 280 21.95 7.02 -25.87
C ASP A 280 21.77 8.35 -25.11
N PHE A 281 22.87 8.97 -24.70
CA PHE A 281 22.87 10.28 -24.04
C PHE A 281 23.49 11.34 -24.96
N PRO A 282 22.81 12.48 -25.22
CA PRO A 282 23.33 13.52 -26.12
C PRO A 282 24.52 14.23 -25.47
N THR A 283 25.68 14.24 -26.14
CA THR A 283 26.87 15.00 -25.72
C THR A 283 27.08 16.24 -26.60
N PRO A 284 27.76 17.29 -26.10
CA PRO A 284 28.21 18.40 -26.93
C PRO A 284 29.03 17.92 -28.14
N ALA A 285 28.90 18.59 -29.28
CA ALA A 285 29.42 18.11 -30.57
C ALA A 285 30.90 17.68 -30.51
N GLY A 286 31.13 16.37 -30.71
CA GLY A 286 32.47 15.76 -30.77
C GLY A 286 33.04 15.24 -29.45
N MET A 287 32.36 15.43 -28.32
CA MET A 287 32.82 14.94 -27.01
C MET A 287 32.31 13.52 -26.71
N SER A 288 33.19 12.65 -26.21
CA SER A 288 32.81 11.31 -25.75
C SER A 288 32.02 11.37 -24.43
N LEU A 289 31.26 10.32 -24.10
CA LEU A 289 30.57 10.23 -22.80
C LEU A 289 31.57 10.29 -21.63
N ASP A 290 32.74 9.68 -21.82
CA ASP A 290 33.81 9.60 -20.83
C ASP A 290 34.37 10.99 -20.51
N ASP A 291 34.67 11.77 -21.55
CA ASP A 291 35.20 13.13 -21.41
C ASP A 291 34.17 14.07 -20.81
N TYR A 292 32.91 13.94 -21.23
CA TYR A 292 31.82 14.76 -20.71
C TYR A 292 31.55 14.50 -19.23
N LEU A 293 31.58 13.22 -18.80
CA LEU A 293 31.47 12.89 -17.38
C LEU A 293 32.62 13.48 -16.56
N ARG A 294 33.88 13.36 -17.05
CA ARG A 294 35.05 13.93 -16.37
C ARG A 294 34.92 15.44 -16.17
N GLN A 295 34.51 16.15 -17.21
CA GLN A 295 34.31 17.60 -17.14
C GLN A 295 33.22 17.95 -16.11
N ARG A 296 32.02 17.36 -16.24
CA ARG A 296 30.90 17.64 -15.35
C ARG A 296 31.21 17.34 -13.88
N ALA A 297 31.91 16.24 -13.62
CA ALA A 297 32.30 15.84 -12.27
C ALA A 297 33.37 16.79 -11.69
N GLY A 298 34.34 17.24 -12.49
CA GLY A 298 35.35 18.20 -12.06
C GLY A 298 34.78 19.60 -11.76
N ASP A 299 33.90 20.09 -12.63
CA ASP A 299 33.21 21.38 -12.45
C ASP A 299 32.31 21.33 -11.21
N GLY A 300 31.48 20.29 -11.09
CA GLY A 300 30.56 20.09 -9.97
C GLY A 300 31.27 19.91 -8.63
N LEU A 301 32.41 19.21 -8.59
CA LEU A 301 33.21 19.10 -7.37
C LEU A 301 33.73 20.47 -6.92
N SER A 302 34.14 21.32 -7.86
CA SER A 302 34.64 22.67 -7.56
C SER A 302 33.53 23.55 -6.94
N GLU A 303 32.30 23.44 -7.45
CA GLU A 303 31.12 24.10 -6.89
C GLU A 303 30.80 23.61 -5.47
N ARG A 304 30.76 22.29 -5.26
CA ARG A 304 30.49 21.69 -3.94
C ARG A 304 31.56 22.07 -2.91
N LEU A 305 32.84 22.08 -3.28
CA LEU A 305 33.93 22.50 -2.39
C LEU A 305 33.83 23.99 -2.02
N ALA A 306 33.37 24.85 -2.94
CA ALA A 306 33.13 26.26 -2.63
C ALA A 306 31.99 26.47 -1.64
N GLN A 307 30.95 25.61 -1.69
CA GLN A 307 29.84 25.62 -0.74
C GLN A 307 30.26 25.08 0.64
N LEU A 308 30.93 23.93 0.68
CA LEU A 308 31.38 23.28 1.92
C LEU A 308 32.45 24.09 2.66
N TYR A 309 33.38 24.68 1.89
CA TYR A 309 34.49 25.47 2.41
C TYR A 309 34.51 26.86 1.74
N PRO A 310 33.68 27.82 2.21
CA PRO A 310 33.68 29.18 1.69
C PRO A 310 35.05 29.87 1.83
N ASP A 311 35.81 29.53 2.90
CA ASP A 311 37.19 29.97 3.08
C ASP A 311 38.17 29.27 2.13
N ALA A 312 38.97 30.05 1.41
CA ALA A 312 39.88 29.56 0.38
C ALA A 312 41.02 28.70 0.94
N VAL A 313 41.50 29.00 2.16
CA VAL A 313 42.60 28.26 2.79
C VAL A 313 42.12 26.89 3.26
N ALA A 314 40.96 26.83 3.93
CA ALA A 314 40.32 25.57 4.31
C ALA A 314 39.99 24.70 3.09
N ARG A 315 39.54 25.32 1.98
CA ARG A 315 39.25 24.61 0.73
C ARG A 315 40.50 23.97 0.14
N ALA A 316 41.60 24.72 0.04
CA ALA A 316 42.86 24.21 -0.51
C ALA A 316 43.43 23.03 0.31
N ALA A 317 43.17 23.00 1.62
CA ALA A 317 43.63 21.90 2.49
C ALA A 317 42.91 20.56 2.22
N HIS A 318 41.64 20.60 1.82
CA HIS A 318 40.83 19.39 1.57
C HIS A 318 40.80 19.00 0.08
N GLU A 319 41.07 19.93 -0.83
CA GLU A 319 40.91 19.73 -2.28
C GLU A 319 41.67 18.50 -2.82
N SER A 320 42.87 18.23 -2.32
CA SER A 320 43.67 17.07 -2.76
C SER A 320 42.98 15.74 -2.48
N GLU A 321 42.37 15.58 -1.30
CA GLU A 321 41.70 14.34 -0.90
C GLU A 321 40.49 14.04 -1.79
N TYR A 322 39.69 15.09 -2.06
CA TYR A 322 38.51 14.97 -2.90
C TYR A 322 38.87 14.68 -4.36
N ARG A 323 39.91 15.35 -4.90
CA ARG A 323 40.35 15.12 -6.29
C ARG A 323 40.88 13.70 -6.48
N GLU A 324 41.67 13.17 -5.52
CA GLU A 324 42.17 11.80 -5.59
C GLU A 324 41.02 10.77 -5.59
N ARG A 325 40.03 10.95 -4.71
CA ARG A 325 38.83 10.09 -4.69
C ARG A 325 38.05 10.19 -6.00
N LEU A 326 37.87 11.40 -6.54
CA LEU A 326 37.16 11.62 -7.80
C LEU A 326 37.82 10.88 -8.96
N ASP A 327 39.14 10.94 -9.07
CA ASP A 327 39.90 10.30 -10.14
C ASP A 327 39.81 8.78 -10.10
N ILE A 328 39.85 8.18 -8.90
CA ILE A 328 39.68 6.74 -8.71
C ILE A 328 38.28 6.31 -9.16
N GLU A 329 37.23 7.02 -8.71
CA GLU A 329 35.84 6.71 -9.07
C GLU A 329 35.60 6.86 -10.58
N LEU A 330 36.03 7.98 -11.18
CA LEU A 330 35.90 8.23 -12.62
C LEU A 330 36.59 7.14 -13.44
N LYS A 331 37.79 6.73 -13.03
CA LYS A 331 38.52 5.64 -13.69
C LYS A 331 37.72 4.33 -13.64
N THR A 332 37.15 3.97 -12.48
CA THR A 332 36.35 2.75 -12.35
C THR A 332 35.06 2.83 -13.17
N ILE A 333 34.33 3.94 -13.14
CA ILE A 333 33.07 4.12 -13.87
C ILE A 333 33.29 3.98 -15.39
N ILE A 334 34.35 4.62 -15.91
CA ILE A 334 34.71 4.57 -17.33
C ILE A 334 35.15 3.16 -17.73
N GLN A 335 36.02 2.51 -16.94
CA GLN A 335 36.48 1.14 -17.22
C GLN A 335 35.34 0.12 -17.27
N MET A 336 34.28 0.33 -16.49
CA MET A 336 33.10 -0.55 -16.46
C MET A 336 32.04 -0.20 -17.52
N GLY A 337 32.19 0.91 -18.24
CA GLY A 337 31.27 1.31 -19.30
C GLY A 337 29.96 1.94 -18.81
N PHE A 338 29.97 2.59 -17.65
CA PHE A 338 28.77 3.25 -17.08
C PHE A 338 28.71 4.80 -17.14
N PRO A 339 29.51 5.55 -17.94
CA PRO A 339 29.43 7.01 -17.91
C PRO A 339 28.08 7.55 -18.41
N GLY A 340 27.52 6.94 -19.47
CA GLY A 340 26.18 7.29 -19.95
C GLY A 340 25.09 7.12 -18.89
N TYR A 341 25.15 6.06 -18.09
CA TYR A 341 24.20 5.82 -17.00
C TYR A 341 24.22 6.94 -15.95
N PHE A 342 25.41 7.36 -15.50
CA PHE A 342 25.54 8.46 -14.54
C PHE A 342 25.02 9.78 -15.12
N LEU A 343 25.30 10.07 -16.40
CA LEU A 343 24.84 11.28 -17.06
C LEU A 343 23.31 11.31 -17.21
N ILE A 344 22.69 10.19 -17.58
CA ILE A 344 21.22 10.04 -17.65
C ILE A 344 20.60 10.32 -16.28
N VAL A 345 21.14 9.70 -15.22
CA VAL A 345 20.62 9.85 -13.85
C VAL A 345 20.77 11.28 -13.33
N ALA A 346 21.95 11.88 -13.52
CA ALA A 346 22.19 13.26 -13.13
C ALA A 346 21.25 14.23 -13.86
N ASP A 347 20.96 13.98 -15.13
CA ASP A 347 20.14 14.86 -15.95
C ASP A 347 18.70 14.99 -15.44
N PHE A 348 17.98 13.89 -15.25
CA PHE A 348 16.58 13.98 -14.81
C PHE A 348 16.46 14.37 -13.32
N ILE A 349 17.45 14.05 -12.47
CA ILE A 349 17.49 14.52 -11.08
C ILE A 349 17.67 16.04 -11.04
N ASN A 350 18.66 16.56 -11.78
CA ASN A 350 18.91 18.00 -11.82
C ASN A 350 17.73 18.73 -12.45
N TRP A 351 17.10 18.18 -13.50
CA TRP A 351 15.86 18.73 -14.04
C TRP A 351 14.74 18.77 -12.98
N ALA A 352 14.54 17.70 -12.22
CA ALA A 352 13.53 17.61 -11.16
C ALA A 352 13.71 18.71 -10.10
N LYS A 353 14.94 18.88 -9.59
CA LYS A 353 15.30 19.92 -8.62
C LYS A 353 14.94 21.34 -9.12
N HIS A 354 15.15 21.63 -10.40
CA HIS A 354 14.86 22.95 -10.99
C HIS A 354 13.39 23.15 -11.43
N ASN A 355 12.56 22.10 -11.43
CA ASN A 355 11.18 22.15 -11.93
C ASN A 355 10.12 21.85 -10.84
N GLY A 356 10.48 22.11 -9.58
CA GLY A 356 9.55 21.97 -8.44
C GLY A 356 9.19 20.52 -8.12
N VAL A 357 10.12 19.59 -8.38
CA VAL A 357 10.01 18.19 -7.96
C VAL A 357 11.10 17.91 -6.91
N PRO A 358 10.77 17.99 -5.61
CA PRO A 358 11.69 17.61 -4.54
C PRO A 358 12.26 16.21 -4.74
N VAL A 359 13.57 16.08 -4.55
CA VAL A 359 14.33 14.83 -4.66
C VAL A 359 14.97 14.53 -3.31
N GLY A 360 14.99 13.27 -2.90
CA GLY A 360 15.68 12.84 -1.69
C GLY A 360 17.21 13.00 -1.82
N PRO A 361 17.93 13.07 -0.68
CA PRO A 361 19.38 13.31 -0.66
C PRO A 361 20.22 12.11 -1.20
N GLY A 362 19.55 11.01 -1.52
CA GLY A 362 20.13 9.77 -2.04
C GLY A 362 19.49 8.55 -1.38
N ARG A 363 19.66 7.38 -1.98
CA ARG A 363 19.19 6.12 -1.41
C ARG A 363 20.10 4.96 -1.78
N GLY A 364 20.20 3.99 -0.86
CA GLY A 364 21.00 2.80 -1.07
C GLY A 364 22.49 3.12 -1.00
N SER A 365 23.29 2.40 -1.77
CA SER A 365 24.74 2.62 -1.81
C SER A 365 25.17 3.80 -2.70
N GLY A 366 24.27 4.38 -3.51
CA GLY A 366 24.61 5.49 -4.42
C GLY A 366 25.21 6.71 -3.71
N ALA A 367 24.80 6.98 -2.47
CA ALA A 367 25.35 8.05 -1.63
C ALA A 367 26.83 7.86 -1.25
N GLY A 368 27.44 6.69 -1.53
CA GLY A 368 28.86 6.44 -1.33
C GLY A 368 29.77 6.93 -2.46
N SER A 369 29.21 7.45 -3.56
CA SER A 369 29.99 7.94 -4.70
C SER A 369 30.20 9.46 -4.65
N LEU A 370 31.47 9.87 -4.66
CA LEU A 370 31.82 11.29 -4.80
C LEU A 370 31.46 11.83 -6.19
N VAL A 371 31.55 11.01 -7.24
CA VAL A 371 31.09 11.40 -8.58
C VAL A 371 29.59 11.71 -8.58
N ALA A 372 28.78 10.86 -7.92
CA ALA A 372 27.33 11.09 -7.80
C ALA A 372 27.02 12.40 -7.03
N TYR A 373 27.75 12.67 -5.94
CA TYR A 373 27.61 13.92 -5.19
C TYR A 373 28.02 15.17 -6.00
N ALA A 374 29.13 15.07 -6.75
CA ALA A 374 29.67 16.17 -7.55
C ALA A 374 28.73 16.58 -8.69
N ILE A 375 28.11 15.63 -9.39
CA ILE A 375 27.20 15.92 -10.51
C ILE A 375 25.72 16.09 -10.09
N GLY A 376 25.44 16.14 -8.78
CA GLY A 376 24.12 16.46 -8.23
C GLY A 376 23.13 15.30 -8.14
N ILE A 377 23.57 14.05 -8.31
CA ILE A 377 22.73 12.85 -8.12
C ILE A 377 22.39 12.66 -6.64
N THR A 378 23.37 12.84 -5.76
CA THR A 378 23.19 12.75 -4.30
C THR A 378 23.57 14.08 -3.65
N ASP A 379 23.04 14.33 -2.45
CA ASP A 379 23.26 15.58 -1.71
C ASP A 379 24.00 15.34 -0.38
N LEU A 380 24.46 14.12 -0.14
CA LEU A 380 25.27 13.76 1.02
C LEU A 380 26.75 13.65 0.66
N ASP A 381 27.61 14.32 1.43
CA ASP A 381 29.07 14.23 1.29
C ASP A 381 29.60 12.86 1.75
N PRO A 382 30.12 12.02 0.83
CA PRO A 382 30.58 10.68 1.17
C PRO A 382 31.85 10.68 2.01
N LEU A 383 32.73 11.68 1.91
CA LEU A 383 33.98 11.71 2.68
C LEU A 383 33.71 12.05 4.13
N ARG A 384 32.90 13.08 4.40
CA ARG A 384 32.52 13.51 5.75
C ARG A 384 31.93 12.37 6.60
N TYR A 385 31.11 11.51 5.99
CA TYR A 385 30.46 10.40 6.67
C TYR A 385 31.14 9.04 6.44
N ALA A 386 32.33 9.00 5.85
CA ALA A 386 33.08 7.78 5.54
C ALA A 386 32.23 6.72 4.79
N LEU A 387 31.53 7.16 3.75
CA LEU A 387 30.75 6.31 2.85
C LEU A 387 31.64 5.75 1.73
N LEU A 388 31.47 4.46 1.43
CA LEU A 388 32.39 3.72 0.56
C LEU A 388 31.82 3.54 -0.85
N PHE A 389 32.60 3.94 -1.86
CA PHE A 389 32.25 3.78 -3.27
C PHE A 389 32.21 2.31 -3.70
N GLU A 390 33.11 1.48 -3.20
CA GLU A 390 33.23 0.06 -3.58
C GLU A 390 32.03 -0.76 -3.14
N ARG A 391 31.24 -0.24 -2.18
CA ARG A 391 29.97 -0.83 -1.78
C ARG A 391 28.85 -0.55 -2.80
N PHE A 392 28.98 0.53 -3.57
CA PHE A 392 28.12 0.86 -4.70
C PHE A 392 28.58 0.17 -5.98
N LEU A 393 29.82 0.42 -6.39
CA LEU A 393 30.40 -0.11 -7.61
C LEU A 393 31.74 -0.77 -7.29
N ASN A 394 31.77 -2.10 -7.37
CA ASN A 394 32.95 -2.88 -7.03
C ASN A 394 33.82 -3.12 -8.28
N PRO A 395 35.06 -2.60 -8.35
CA PRO A 395 35.92 -2.76 -9.53
C PRO A 395 36.31 -4.22 -9.79
N GLU A 396 36.27 -5.09 -8.78
CA GLU A 396 36.58 -6.51 -8.91
C GLU A 396 35.37 -7.35 -9.40
N ARG A 397 34.21 -6.70 -9.62
CA ARG A 397 32.99 -7.34 -10.14
C ARG A 397 32.22 -6.40 -11.05
N VAL A 398 32.18 -6.72 -12.34
CA VAL A 398 31.30 -6.03 -13.28
C VAL A 398 29.84 -6.40 -12.98
N SER A 399 29.12 -5.46 -12.36
CA SER A 399 27.67 -5.51 -12.21
C SER A 399 27.10 -4.12 -12.44
N MET A 400 25.88 -4.08 -12.97
CA MET A 400 25.19 -2.83 -13.24
C MET A 400 24.96 -2.03 -11.94
N PRO A 401 25.30 -0.73 -11.89
CA PRO A 401 24.91 0.15 -10.81
C PRO A 401 23.39 0.33 -10.77
N ASP A 402 22.84 0.47 -9.57
CA ASP A 402 21.40 0.66 -9.34
C ASP A 402 21.18 1.88 -8.44
N PHE A 403 20.74 2.99 -9.03
CA PHE A 403 20.30 4.18 -8.30
C PHE A 403 18.80 4.09 -8.03
N ASP A 404 18.46 3.80 -6.77
CA ASP A 404 17.13 4.09 -6.24
C ASP A 404 17.01 5.59 -5.99
N ILE A 405 15.96 6.24 -6.50
CA ILE A 405 15.79 7.69 -6.37
C ILE A 405 14.40 7.99 -5.80
N ASP A 406 14.38 8.74 -4.71
CA ASP A 406 13.14 9.18 -4.07
C ASP A 406 12.74 10.55 -4.62
N PHE A 407 11.54 10.65 -5.18
CA PHE A 407 10.87 11.89 -5.59
C PHE A 407 9.67 12.15 -4.69
N CYS A 408 9.21 13.40 -4.62
CA CYS A 408 7.91 13.67 -4.00
C CYS A 408 6.79 12.94 -4.74
N GLN A 409 5.80 12.46 -4.01
CA GLN A 409 4.72 11.64 -4.56
C GLN A 409 3.86 12.41 -5.58
N ASP A 410 3.57 13.69 -5.29
CA ASP A 410 2.62 14.51 -6.06
C ASP A 410 3.14 14.89 -7.45
N ASN A 411 4.45 15.17 -7.58
CA ASN A 411 5.03 15.69 -8.82
C ASN A 411 5.96 14.71 -9.56
N ARG A 412 6.13 13.48 -9.07
CA ARG A 412 7.00 12.48 -9.71
C ARG A 412 6.66 12.24 -11.18
N TRP A 413 5.36 12.26 -11.54
CA TRP A 413 4.91 12.07 -12.92
C TRP A 413 5.55 13.06 -13.91
N LYS A 414 5.89 14.29 -13.46
CA LYS A 414 6.57 15.30 -14.29
C LYS A 414 7.95 14.82 -14.75
N VAL A 415 8.67 14.08 -13.90
CA VAL A 415 9.98 13.51 -14.24
C VAL A 415 9.83 12.39 -15.27
N ILE A 416 8.78 11.58 -15.13
CA ILE A 416 8.46 10.53 -16.12
C ILE A 416 8.16 11.17 -17.48
N GLU A 417 7.32 12.21 -17.50
CA GLU A 417 7.00 12.94 -18.74
C GLU A 417 8.25 13.63 -19.34
N TYR A 418 9.11 14.25 -18.53
CA TYR A 418 10.38 14.80 -19.01
C TYR A 418 11.27 13.75 -19.70
N VAL A 419 11.45 12.60 -19.05
CA VAL A 419 12.23 11.49 -19.60
C VAL A 419 11.57 10.99 -20.90
N ARG A 420 10.24 10.88 -20.92
CA ARG A 420 9.47 10.48 -22.10
C ARG A 420 9.61 11.46 -23.27
N GLU A 421 9.60 12.76 -23.01
CA GLU A 421 9.83 13.80 -24.02
C GLU A 421 11.27 13.78 -24.54
N LYS A 422 12.25 13.58 -23.64
CA LYS A 422 13.68 13.63 -23.97
C LYS A 422 14.18 12.42 -24.77
N TYR A 423 13.82 11.21 -24.37
CA TYR A 423 14.27 9.97 -25.02
C TYR A 423 13.25 9.43 -26.05
N GLY A 424 12.04 9.97 -26.06
CA GLY A 424 10.97 9.59 -26.98
C GLY A 424 9.94 8.65 -26.36
N ALA A 425 8.67 8.87 -26.69
CA ALA A 425 7.54 8.16 -26.10
C ALA A 425 7.54 6.65 -26.35
N ASP A 426 8.17 6.18 -27.43
CA ASP A 426 8.28 4.75 -27.76
C ASP A 426 9.48 4.07 -27.07
N ALA A 427 10.39 4.85 -26.47
CA ALA A 427 11.59 4.37 -25.78
C ALA A 427 11.44 4.31 -24.25
N VAL A 428 10.39 4.95 -23.72
CA VAL A 428 10.15 5.09 -22.27
C VAL A 428 8.83 4.44 -21.88
N SER A 429 8.85 3.61 -20.85
CA SER A 429 7.67 2.91 -20.34
C SER A 429 7.86 2.57 -18.87
N GLN A 430 6.77 2.31 -18.17
CA GLN A 430 6.85 1.73 -16.83
C GLN A 430 6.93 0.20 -16.91
N ILE A 431 7.12 -0.46 -15.77
CA ILE A 431 7.21 -1.93 -15.65
C ILE A 431 5.88 -2.49 -15.17
N VAL A 432 5.46 -3.65 -15.67
CA VAL A 432 4.30 -4.37 -15.14
C VAL A 432 4.61 -5.02 -13.79
N THR A 433 3.61 -5.10 -12.93
CA THR A 433 3.59 -5.96 -11.75
C THR A 433 2.43 -6.93 -11.84
N PHE A 434 2.69 -8.19 -11.53
CA PHE A 434 1.65 -9.21 -11.46
C PHE A 434 1.18 -9.33 -10.01
N GLY A 435 -0.08 -8.96 -9.76
CA GLY A 435 -0.72 -9.24 -8.48
C GLY A 435 -1.04 -10.72 -8.41
N THR A 436 -0.55 -11.43 -7.38
CA THR A 436 -0.79 -12.87 -7.22
C THR A 436 -1.97 -13.14 -6.28
N MET A 437 -2.53 -14.34 -6.39
CA MET A 437 -3.56 -14.85 -5.49
C MET A 437 -2.92 -15.23 -4.13
N ALA A 438 -2.66 -14.22 -3.30
CA ALA A 438 -2.14 -14.40 -1.94
C ALA A 438 -3.16 -15.12 -1.04
N ALA A 439 -2.69 -15.89 -0.06
CA ALA A 439 -3.49 -16.75 0.83
C ALA A 439 -4.78 -16.09 1.36
N ARG A 440 -4.68 -14.86 1.87
CA ARG A 440 -5.85 -14.11 2.38
C ARG A 440 -6.84 -13.71 1.27
N ALA A 441 -6.34 -13.32 0.11
CA ALA A 441 -7.16 -12.84 -1.01
C ALA A 441 -7.84 -14.00 -1.74
N VAL A 442 -7.12 -15.11 -1.95
CA VAL A 442 -7.67 -16.30 -2.64
C VAL A 442 -8.83 -16.92 -1.87
N VAL A 443 -8.78 -16.94 -0.53
CA VAL A 443 -9.90 -17.40 0.31
C VAL A 443 -11.17 -16.55 0.10
N ARG A 444 -11.02 -15.23 -0.04
CA ARG A 444 -12.18 -14.35 -0.31
C ARG A 444 -12.72 -14.55 -1.73
N ASP A 445 -11.83 -14.70 -2.71
CA ASP A 445 -12.24 -14.87 -4.11
C ASP A 445 -12.98 -16.18 -4.35
N VAL A 446 -12.41 -17.28 -3.85
CA VAL A 446 -13.00 -18.61 -3.97
C VAL A 446 -14.30 -18.65 -3.18
N GLY A 447 -14.34 -18.05 -1.99
CA GLY A 447 -15.57 -17.92 -1.21
C GLY A 447 -16.69 -17.22 -1.98
N ARG A 448 -16.39 -16.12 -2.67
CA ARG A 448 -17.35 -15.44 -3.55
C ARG A 448 -17.86 -16.33 -4.68
N VAL A 449 -16.96 -17.09 -5.32
CA VAL A 449 -17.33 -17.97 -6.45
C VAL A 449 -18.09 -19.22 -6.02
N LEU A 450 -17.93 -19.64 -4.76
CA LEU A 450 -18.73 -20.68 -4.12
C LEU A 450 -20.04 -20.15 -3.50
N ASP A 451 -20.35 -18.86 -3.65
CA ASP A 451 -21.53 -18.19 -3.07
C ASP A 451 -21.58 -18.19 -1.53
N LEU A 452 -20.41 -18.14 -0.87
CA LEU A 452 -20.31 -18.07 0.58
C LEU A 452 -20.43 -16.61 1.08
N PRO A 453 -21.03 -16.36 2.27
CA PRO A 453 -21.18 -15.01 2.81
C PRO A 453 -19.85 -14.28 3.02
N TYR A 454 -19.77 -13.00 2.62
CA TYR A 454 -18.54 -12.20 2.73
C TYR A 454 -17.92 -12.20 4.15
N ASN A 455 -18.75 -11.99 5.18
CA ASN A 455 -18.28 -11.94 6.58
C ASN A 455 -17.70 -13.28 7.04
N PHE A 456 -18.21 -14.40 6.53
CA PHE A 456 -17.70 -15.74 6.81
C PHE A 456 -16.29 -15.91 6.24
N CYS A 457 -16.11 -15.57 4.96
CA CYS A 457 -14.81 -15.63 4.27
C CYS A 457 -13.80 -14.62 4.84
N ASP A 458 -14.23 -13.41 5.21
CA ASP A 458 -13.35 -12.39 5.80
C ASP A 458 -12.84 -12.82 7.18
N THR A 459 -13.68 -13.50 7.97
CA THR A 459 -13.27 -14.07 9.27
C THR A 459 -12.17 -15.13 9.08
N LEU A 460 -12.36 -16.08 8.16
CA LEU A 460 -11.35 -17.09 7.84
C LEU A 460 -10.06 -16.48 7.29
N SER A 461 -10.18 -15.47 6.41
CA SER A 461 -9.04 -14.74 5.85
C SER A 461 -8.23 -14.02 6.94
N LYS A 462 -8.88 -13.40 7.93
CA LYS A 462 -8.21 -12.73 9.05
C LYS A 462 -7.48 -13.69 9.99
N MET A 463 -7.88 -14.96 10.07
CA MET A 463 -7.19 -16.00 10.86
C MET A 463 -5.83 -16.39 10.26
N ILE A 464 -5.63 -16.21 8.95
CA ILE A 464 -4.34 -16.50 8.29
C ILE A 464 -3.29 -15.49 8.78
N PRO A 465 -2.14 -15.93 9.33
CA PRO A 465 -1.11 -15.02 9.81
C PRO A 465 -0.55 -14.12 8.70
N SER A 466 -0.25 -12.87 9.03
CA SER A 466 0.35 -11.91 8.11
C SER A 466 1.49 -11.20 8.81
N ALA A 467 2.69 -11.76 8.72
CA ALA A 467 3.90 -11.12 9.22
C ALA A 467 4.57 -10.29 8.10
N PRO A 468 5.01 -9.05 8.37
CA PRO A 468 5.70 -8.23 7.38
C PRO A 468 6.90 -8.98 6.77
N GLY A 469 6.94 -9.09 5.43
CA GLY A 469 8.01 -9.77 4.70
C GLY A 469 7.94 -11.30 4.70
N LYS A 470 6.90 -11.92 5.28
CA LYS A 470 6.61 -13.36 5.16
C LYS A 470 5.28 -13.58 4.45
N ASN A 471 5.33 -14.19 3.28
CA ASN A 471 4.15 -14.76 2.63
C ASN A 471 3.89 -16.14 3.26
N VAL A 472 2.86 -16.21 4.11
CA VAL A 472 2.41 -17.47 4.71
C VAL A 472 1.49 -18.16 3.73
N SER A 473 1.82 -19.40 3.34
CA SER A 473 0.94 -20.20 2.49
C SER A 473 -0.26 -20.74 3.26
N LEU A 474 -1.32 -21.16 2.56
CA LEU A 474 -2.48 -21.79 3.19
C LEU A 474 -2.10 -23.04 4.01
N ASP A 475 -1.13 -23.82 3.55
CA ASP A 475 -0.63 -25.00 4.26
C ASP A 475 0.11 -24.63 5.55
N GLN A 476 0.92 -23.57 5.51
CA GLN A 476 1.57 -23.03 6.70
C GLN A 476 0.56 -22.45 7.69
N ALA A 477 -0.46 -21.75 7.20
CA ALA A 477 -1.51 -21.18 8.05
C ALA A 477 -2.28 -22.26 8.83
N LEU A 478 -2.60 -23.39 8.17
CA LEU A 478 -3.24 -24.54 8.81
C LEU A 478 -2.31 -25.26 9.81
N ALA A 479 -0.99 -25.24 9.59
CA ALA A 479 -0.02 -25.79 10.53
C ALA A 479 0.19 -24.87 11.75
N GLU A 480 0.15 -23.56 11.57
CA GLU A 480 0.46 -22.56 12.61
C GLU A 480 -0.77 -22.18 13.46
N VAL A 481 -2.00 -22.26 12.93
CA VAL A 481 -3.22 -21.80 13.60
C VAL A 481 -4.16 -22.98 13.91
N PRO A 482 -4.18 -23.49 15.17
CA PRO A 482 -4.99 -24.64 15.55
C PRO A 482 -6.50 -24.46 15.31
N GLU A 483 -7.04 -23.26 15.56
CA GLU A 483 -8.46 -22.94 15.34
C GLU A 483 -8.84 -23.08 13.86
N LEU A 484 -7.97 -22.61 12.95
CA LEU A 484 -8.21 -22.71 11.50
C LEU A 484 -8.20 -24.17 11.05
N ARG A 485 -7.29 -24.98 11.59
CA ARG A 485 -7.21 -26.41 11.32
C ARG A 485 -8.44 -27.16 11.82
N GLU A 486 -8.91 -26.86 13.03
CA GLU A 486 -10.10 -27.49 13.59
C GLU A 486 -11.33 -27.22 12.71
N ARG A 487 -11.49 -25.97 12.24
CA ARG A 487 -12.59 -25.61 11.32
C ARG A 487 -12.45 -26.33 9.98
N TYR A 488 -11.26 -26.42 9.42
CA TYR A 488 -10.99 -27.17 8.19
C TYR A 488 -11.32 -28.68 8.32
N GLU A 489 -11.08 -29.29 9.48
CA GLU A 489 -11.37 -30.71 9.71
C GLU A 489 -12.86 -30.98 10.00
N LYS A 490 -13.60 -30.02 10.56
CA LYS A 490 -15.01 -30.19 11.00
C LYS A 490 -16.06 -29.62 10.06
N GLU A 491 -15.76 -28.55 9.34
CA GLU A 491 -16.71 -27.83 8.47
C GLU A 491 -16.44 -28.16 6.99
N GLU A 492 -17.38 -28.84 6.33
CA GLU A 492 -17.25 -29.26 4.93
C GLU A 492 -17.07 -28.05 3.97
N GLU A 493 -17.81 -26.96 4.22
CA GLU A 493 -17.71 -25.71 3.46
C GLU A 493 -16.30 -25.09 3.53
N VAL A 494 -15.65 -25.16 4.70
CA VAL A 494 -14.28 -24.65 4.89
C VAL A 494 -13.27 -25.55 4.16
N LYS A 495 -13.48 -26.86 4.21
CA LYS A 495 -12.63 -27.82 3.51
C LYS A 495 -12.67 -27.60 1.99
N ASP A 496 -13.86 -27.54 1.41
CA ASP A 496 -14.06 -27.30 -0.03
C ASP A 496 -13.46 -25.96 -0.48
N LEU A 497 -13.65 -24.91 0.33
CA LEU A 497 -13.06 -23.60 0.10
C LEU A 497 -11.53 -23.65 0.07
N PHE A 498 -10.91 -24.31 1.06
CA PHE A 498 -9.45 -24.37 1.19
C PHE A 498 -8.81 -25.29 0.14
N ASP A 499 -9.39 -26.45 -0.15
CA ASP A 499 -8.87 -27.37 -1.17
C ASP A 499 -8.85 -26.72 -2.56
N LEU A 500 -9.90 -25.96 -2.89
CA LEU A 500 -9.98 -25.19 -4.12
C LEU A 500 -9.01 -23.99 -4.11
N ALA A 501 -8.92 -23.27 -2.99
CA ALA A 501 -8.02 -22.12 -2.85
C ALA A 501 -6.53 -22.51 -2.93
N ARG A 502 -6.13 -23.68 -2.41
CA ARG A 502 -4.76 -24.21 -2.51
C ARG A 502 -4.30 -24.38 -3.96
N LYS A 503 -5.18 -24.85 -4.85
CA LYS A 503 -4.86 -25.01 -6.28
C LYS A 503 -4.68 -23.67 -7.01
N LEU A 504 -5.21 -22.59 -6.47
CA LEU A 504 -5.17 -21.25 -7.07
C LEU A 504 -4.15 -20.32 -6.39
N GLU A 505 -3.61 -20.70 -5.24
CA GLU A 505 -2.63 -19.92 -4.50
C GLU A 505 -1.39 -19.63 -5.34
N GLY A 506 -0.93 -18.38 -5.33
CA GLY A 506 0.29 -17.96 -6.03
C GLY A 506 0.12 -17.69 -7.52
N LEU A 507 -1.01 -18.05 -8.14
CA LEU A 507 -1.28 -17.74 -9.55
C LEU A 507 -1.46 -16.23 -9.77
N THR A 508 -1.15 -15.76 -10.98
CA THR A 508 -1.37 -14.36 -11.38
C THR A 508 -2.86 -14.05 -11.38
N ARG A 509 -3.27 -13.06 -10.59
CA ARG A 509 -4.66 -12.58 -10.46
C ARG A 509 -4.96 -11.43 -11.41
N ASN A 510 -4.09 -10.43 -11.43
CA ASN A 510 -4.30 -9.20 -12.16
C ASN A 510 -2.97 -8.59 -12.61
N VAL A 511 -3.08 -7.74 -13.61
CA VAL A 511 -1.98 -6.98 -14.18
C VAL A 511 -2.05 -5.57 -13.61
N GLY A 512 -0.96 -5.12 -12.99
CA GLY A 512 -0.81 -3.78 -12.41
C GLY A 512 0.45 -3.10 -12.91
N MET A 513 0.65 -1.85 -12.49
CA MET A 513 1.83 -1.05 -12.84
C MET A 513 2.77 -0.96 -11.65
N HIS A 514 4.07 -1.16 -11.89
CA HIS A 514 5.09 -1.01 -10.86
C HIS A 514 5.10 0.43 -10.36
N ALA A 515 4.95 0.58 -9.04
CA ALA A 515 4.76 1.88 -8.42
C ALA A 515 5.89 2.87 -8.73
N GLY A 516 7.13 2.42 -8.99
CA GLY A 516 8.26 3.31 -9.30
C GLY A 516 9.17 2.90 -10.47
N GLY A 517 8.86 1.83 -11.20
CA GLY A 517 9.83 1.25 -12.14
C GLY A 517 9.66 1.89 -13.51
N VAL A 518 10.68 2.58 -14.00
CA VAL A 518 10.73 3.22 -15.32
C VAL A 518 11.84 2.59 -16.16
N LEU A 519 11.54 2.33 -17.42
CA LEU A 519 12.47 1.78 -18.41
C LEU A 519 12.79 2.85 -19.42
N ILE A 520 14.06 2.89 -19.80
CA ILE A 520 14.54 3.69 -20.92
C ILE A 520 15.33 2.74 -21.82
N ALA A 521 14.87 2.59 -23.06
CA ALA A 521 15.56 1.82 -24.09
C ALA A 521 16.39 2.74 -24.98
N PRO A 522 17.46 2.25 -25.64
CA PRO A 522 18.17 3.01 -26.67
C PRO A 522 17.35 3.26 -27.94
N GLY A 523 16.24 2.56 -28.11
CA GLY A 523 15.36 2.66 -29.27
C GLY A 523 13.93 2.32 -28.87
N LYS A 524 13.15 1.74 -29.77
CA LYS A 524 11.77 1.36 -29.47
C LYS A 524 11.74 0.21 -28.47
N LEU A 525 10.89 0.32 -27.45
CA LEU A 525 10.69 -0.77 -26.49
C LEU A 525 10.14 -2.03 -27.13
N THR A 526 9.37 -1.89 -28.22
CA THR A 526 8.85 -3.02 -29.01
C THR A 526 9.95 -3.83 -29.68
N ASP A 527 11.19 -3.33 -29.74
CA ASP A 527 12.36 -4.11 -30.17
C ASP A 527 12.83 -5.14 -29.13
N PHE A 528 12.37 -4.98 -27.89
CA PHE A 528 12.75 -5.82 -26.74
C PHE A 528 11.57 -6.59 -26.16
N CYS A 529 10.37 -6.00 -26.06
CA CYS A 529 9.19 -6.64 -25.51
C CYS A 529 7.88 -5.93 -25.95
N PRO A 530 6.72 -6.63 -25.94
CA PRO A 530 5.44 -5.96 -26.14
C PRO A 530 5.08 -5.08 -24.94
N LEU A 531 4.21 -4.10 -25.18
CA LEU A 531 3.67 -3.22 -24.14
C LEU A 531 2.21 -3.57 -23.81
N TYR A 532 1.83 -3.36 -22.56
CA TYR A 532 0.49 -3.40 -22.01
C TYR A 532 0.00 -1.98 -21.76
N CYS A 533 -1.30 -1.77 -21.91
CA CYS A 533 -1.96 -0.53 -21.57
C CYS A 533 -3.27 -0.89 -20.87
N ALA A 534 -3.52 -0.29 -19.70
CA ALA A 534 -4.76 -0.51 -18.97
C ALA A 534 -5.91 0.21 -19.67
N GLU A 535 -7.13 -0.35 -19.64
CA GLU A 535 -8.30 0.30 -20.23
C GLU A 535 -8.53 1.70 -19.60
N GLY A 536 -8.66 2.72 -20.45
CA GLY A 536 -8.87 4.11 -20.01
C GLY A 536 -7.59 4.83 -19.54
N SER A 537 -6.42 4.21 -19.67
CA SER A 537 -5.13 4.84 -19.40
C SER A 537 -4.37 5.08 -20.70
N ASP A 538 -3.62 6.17 -20.79
CA ASP A 538 -2.65 6.41 -21.88
C ASP A 538 -1.25 5.88 -21.53
N SER A 539 -1.07 5.38 -20.31
CA SER A 539 0.22 4.90 -19.83
C SER A 539 0.53 3.52 -20.38
N VAL A 540 1.68 3.41 -21.04
CA VAL A 540 2.23 2.14 -21.52
C VAL A 540 3.14 1.53 -20.45
N VAL A 541 3.04 0.21 -20.27
CA VAL A 541 3.91 -0.55 -19.38
C VAL A 541 4.48 -1.75 -20.14
N SER A 542 5.70 -2.17 -19.84
CA SER A 542 6.30 -3.40 -20.37
C SER A 542 5.44 -4.61 -19.99
N GLN A 543 5.27 -5.59 -20.89
CA GLN A 543 4.66 -6.87 -20.52
C GLN A 543 5.59 -7.77 -19.67
N LEU A 544 6.86 -7.42 -19.53
CA LEU A 544 7.81 -8.15 -18.69
C LEU A 544 7.93 -7.48 -17.32
N ASP A 545 7.91 -8.29 -16.26
CA ASP A 545 8.14 -7.82 -14.90
C ASP A 545 9.60 -7.38 -14.68
N LYS A 546 9.89 -6.90 -13.47
CA LYS A 546 11.20 -6.39 -13.08
C LYS A 546 12.35 -7.32 -13.48
N ASP A 547 12.28 -8.59 -13.06
CA ASP A 547 13.39 -9.52 -13.24
C ASP A 547 13.56 -9.93 -14.71
N ASP A 548 12.46 -10.00 -15.45
CA ASP A 548 12.47 -10.42 -16.85
C ASP A 548 12.94 -9.31 -17.79
N VAL A 549 12.65 -8.06 -17.47
CA VAL A 549 13.16 -6.88 -18.21
C VAL A 549 14.66 -6.67 -18.00
N GLU A 550 15.17 -6.93 -16.80
CA GLU A 550 16.62 -6.87 -16.56
C GLU A 550 17.34 -7.98 -17.35
N LYS A 551 16.75 -9.18 -17.42
CA LYS A 551 17.30 -10.30 -18.21
C LYS A 551 17.27 -10.03 -19.71
N ILE A 552 16.25 -9.35 -20.26
CA ILE A 552 16.23 -9.00 -21.69
C ILE A 552 17.23 -7.88 -22.03
N GLY A 553 17.82 -7.25 -21.01
CA GLY A 553 18.88 -6.26 -21.17
C GLY A 553 18.44 -4.81 -21.05
N LEU A 554 17.16 -4.56 -20.73
CA LEU A 554 16.67 -3.20 -20.53
C LEU A 554 17.09 -2.67 -19.16
N VAL A 555 17.41 -1.38 -19.14
CA VAL A 555 17.86 -0.70 -17.94
C VAL A 555 16.66 -0.10 -17.23
N LYS A 556 16.57 -0.45 -15.95
CA LYS A 556 15.55 0.04 -15.04
C LYS A 556 16.08 1.22 -14.22
N PHE A 557 15.20 2.18 -14.00
CA PHE A 557 15.35 3.26 -13.04
C PHE A 557 14.19 3.19 -12.04
N ASP A 558 14.49 3.29 -10.74
CA ASP A 558 13.48 3.30 -9.70
C ASP A 558 13.17 4.74 -9.26
N PHE A 559 12.04 5.26 -9.75
CA PHE A 559 11.46 6.54 -9.37
C PHE A 559 10.45 6.30 -8.26
N LEU A 560 10.93 6.30 -7.01
CA LEU A 560 10.10 6.03 -5.85
C LEU A 560 9.36 7.29 -5.42
N GLY A 561 8.08 7.16 -5.04
CA GLY A 561 7.33 8.25 -4.42
C GLY A 561 7.53 8.21 -2.91
N LEU A 562 8.16 9.24 -2.34
CA LEU A 562 8.36 9.37 -0.90
C LEU A 562 7.47 10.47 -0.35
N ARG A 563 6.47 10.07 0.45
CA ARG A 563 5.50 10.99 1.07
C ARG A 563 6.16 12.13 1.86
N ASN A 564 7.25 11.84 2.57
CA ASN A 564 7.92 12.86 3.38
C ASN A 564 8.53 14.00 2.56
N LEU A 565 8.93 13.76 1.30
CA LEU A 565 9.37 14.84 0.43
C LEU A 565 8.21 15.75 0.03
N THR A 566 7.00 15.18 -0.15
CA THR A 566 5.77 15.97 -0.33
C THR A 566 5.45 16.79 0.92
N ILE A 567 5.59 16.20 2.12
CA ILE A 567 5.35 16.91 3.39
C ILE A 567 6.33 18.08 3.54
N ILE A 568 7.63 17.85 3.30
CA ILE A 568 8.66 18.90 3.38
C ILE A 568 8.36 20.04 2.39
N ASP A 569 8.08 19.72 1.13
CA ASP A 569 7.76 20.72 0.10
C ASP A 569 6.50 21.54 0.44
N LEU A 570 5.45 20.86 0.90
CA LEU A 570 4.22 21.53 1.31
C LEU A 570 4.44 22.41 2.54
N ALA A 571 5.22 21.94 3.52
CA ALA A 571 5.59 22.73 4.70
C ALA A 571 6.39 23.98 4.30
N VAL A 572 7.37 23.86 3.40
CA VAL A 572 8.14 24.99 2.88
C VAL A 572 7.24 25.99 2.15
N LYS A 573 6.30 25.54 1.32
CA LYS A 573 5.31 26.41 0.66
C LYS A 573 4.45 27.16 1.67
N TYR A 574 4.01 26.49 2.73
CA TYR A 574 3.27 27.13 3.81
C TYR A 574 4.10 28.13 4.61
N ILE A 575 5.37 27.82 4.88
CA ILE A 575 6.28 28.76 5.54
C ILE A 575 6.44 30.02 4.70
N ARG A 576 6.70 29.89 3.40
CA ARG A 576 6.80 31.04 2.47
C ARG A 576 5.50 31.84 2.34
N ARG A 577 4.33 31.18 2.45
CA ARG A 577 3.02 31.86 2.48
C ARG A 577 2.85 32.71 3.75
N LEU A 578 3.31 32.21 4.91
CA LEU A 578 3.23 32.91 6.19
C LEU A 578 4.33 33.96 6.36
N ASP A 579 5.49 33.74 5.76
CA ASP A 579 6.68 34.58 5.83
C ASP A 579 7.34 34.66 4.44
N PRO A 580 6.93 35.63 3.59
CA PRO A 580 7.47 35.79 2.25
C PRO A 580 8.97 36.11 2.19
N ALA A 581 9.59 36.50 3.32
CA ALA A 581 11.03 36.78 3.41
C ALA A 581 11.88 35.54 3.75
N TRP A 582 11.24 34.38 3.95
CA TRP A 582 11.94 33.13 4.29
C TRP A 582 12.71 32.56 3.09
N ASP A 583 14.03 32.44 3.23
CA ASP A 583 14.96 31.98 2.19
C ASP A 583 15.95 30.90 2.71
N VAL A 584 15.54 30.11 3.71
CA VAL A 584 16.39 29.04 4.24
C VAL A 584 16.41 27.87 3.27
N ASP A 585 17.60 27.45 2.87
CA ASP A 585 17.83 26.21 2.13
C ASP A 585 17.98 25.03 3.11
N LEU A 586 17.05 24.07 3.03
CA LEU A 586 17.04 22.88 3.90
C LEU A 586 18.17 21.90 3.55
N ASP A 587 18.72 21.95 2.34
CA ASP A 587 19.80 21.05 1.91
C ASP A 587 21.17 21.55 2.39
N ALA A 588 21.27 22.83 2.78
CA ALA A 588 22.48 23.44 3.32
C ALA A 588 22.57 23.40 4.87
N LEU A 589 21.69 22.67 5.55
CA LEU A 589 21.68 22.60 7.02
C LEU A 589 22.94 21.90 7.58
N THR A 590 23.49 22.43 8.67
CA THR A 590 24.74 21.97 9.32
C THR A 590 24.57 20.78 10.27
N PHE A 591 23.33 20.32 10.48
CA PHE A 591 22.94 19.20 11.36
C PHE A 591 23.31 19.37 12.85
N ASP A 592 23.48 20.59 13.35
CA ASP A 592 23.92 20.92 14.71
C ASP A 592 22.86 21.67 15.55
N ASP A 593 21.68 21.97 14.99
CA ASP A 593 20.62 22.70 15.68
C ASP A 593 20.10 21.95 16.94
N PRO A 594 20.25 22.52 18.15
CA PRO A 594 19.82 21.86 19.39
C PRO A 594 18.30 21.69 19.49
N ALA A 595 17.51 22.56 18.86
CA ALA A 595 16.04 22.49 18.93
C ALA A 595 15.50 21.27 18.17
N ALA A 596 16.07 20.95 17.00
CA ALA A 596 15.78 19.72 16.27
C ALA A 596 16.09 18.46 17.11
N TYR A 597 17.26 18.39 17.76
CA TYR A 597 17.60 17.26 18.62
C TYR A 597 16.71 17.18 19.87
N ASN A 598 16.21 18.31 20.39
CA ASN A 598 15.30 18.30 21.53
C ASN A 598 13.97 17.59 21.21
N ILE A 599 13.47 17.68 19.97
CA ILE A 599 12.31 16.89 19.51
C ILE A 599 12.59 15.39 19.65
N LEU A 600 13.78 14.95 19.20
CA LEU A 600 14.20 13.55 19.26
C LEU A 600 14.45 13.07 20.71
N LYS A 601 15.14 13.87 21.53
CA LYS A 601 15.44 13.57 22.95
C LYS A 601 14.18 13.41 23.79
N LYS A 602 13.16 14.23 23.53
CA LYS A 602 11.85 14.14 24.19
C LYS A 602 10.94 13.05 23.60
N ALA A 603 11.41 12.29 22.61
CA ALA A 603 10.62 11.31 21.87
C ALA A 603 9.32 11.89 21.27
N ASN A 604 9.32 13.18 20.93
CA ASN A 604 8.21 13.86 20.24
C ASN A 604 8.27 13.58 18.73
N THR A 605 8.32 12.30 18.37
CA THR A 605 8.67 11.86 17.01
C THR A 605 7.49 11.33 16.19
N THR A 606 6.26 11.57 16.63
CA THR A 606 5.09 11.38 15.75
C THR A 606 5.25 12.26 14.51
N ALA A 607 4.98 11.69 13.32
CA ALA A 607 5.21 12.30 12.01
C ALA A 607 6.69 12.57 11.63
N ILE A 608 7.67 12.17 12.45
CA ILE A 608 9.09 12.28 12.09
C ILE A 608 9.52 11.04 11.34
N PHE A 609 10.01 11.22 10.11
CA PHE A 609 10.31 10.13 9.18
C PHE A 609 11.14 9.01 9.83
N GLN A 610 10.65 7.77 9.70
CA GLN A 610 11.20 6.51 10.26
C GLN A 610 11.26 6.40 11.78
N LEU A 611 10.88 7.44 12.54
CA LEU A 611 11.07 7.51 13.99
C LEU A 611 9.75 7.48 14.79
N GLU A 612 8.66 7.01 14.18
CA GLU A 612 7.29 7.19 14.72
C GLU A 612 6.81 6.06 15.64
N SER A 613 7.36 4.86 15.51
CA SER A 613 6.87 3.69 16.26
C SER A 613 7.11 3.81 17.78
N GLU A 614 6.20 3.27 18.58
CA GLU A 614 6.27 3.35 20.05
C GLU A 614 7.57 2.79 20.65
N GLY A 615 8.08 1.67 20.12
CA GLY A 615 9.35 1.15 20.60
C GLY A 615 10.54 2.00 20.16
N MET A 616 10.46 2.67 19.00
CA MET A 616 11.47 3.64 18.56
C MET A 616 11.47 4.88 19.45
N LYS A 617 10.30 5.44 19.78
CA LYS A 617 10.16 6.55 20.73
C LYS A 617 10.82 6.24 22.07
N LYS A 618 10.57 5.03 22.62
CA LYS A 618 11.23 4.56 23.86
C LYS A 618 12.74 4.46 23.72
N LEU A 619 13.23 3.99 22.57
CA LEU A 619 14.67 3.92 22.29
C LEU A 619 15.30 5.32 22.24
N LEU A 620 14.67 6.27 21.55
CA LEU A 620 15.14 7.65 21.45
C LEU A 620 15.17 8.35 22.82
N ALA A 621 14.12 8.20 23.63
CA ALA A 621 14.09 8.72 24.99
C ALA A 621 15.22 8.15 25.87
N LYS A 622 15.61 6.88 25.65
CA LYS A 622 16.75 6.28 26.35
C LYS A 622 18.09 6.75 25.80
N LEU A 623 18.23 6.91 24.49
CA LEU A 623 19.50 7.24 23.83
C LEU A 623 19.86 8.74 23.92
N GLU A 624 18.84 9.61 23.88
CA GLU A 624 18.97 11.07 23.84
C GLU A 624 19.93 11.55 22.73
N PRO A 625 19.63 11.32 21.44
CA PRO A 625 20.51 11.67 20.32
C PRO A 625 20.83 13.17 20.29
N ASP A 626 22.09 13.51 20.05
CA ASP A 626 22.61 14.90 20.06
C ASP A 626 23.50 15.24 18.87
N ARG A 627 23.64 14.30 17.92
CA ARG A 627 24.33 14.47 16.62
C ARG A 627 23.71 13.57 15.56
N ILE A 628 24.01 13.83 14.29
CA ILE A 628 23.39 13.12 13.17
C ILE A 628 23.81 11.65 13.15
N GLU A 629 25.05 11.33 13.53
CA GLU A 629 25.57 9.96 13.58
C GLU A 629 24.76 9.06 14.51
N ASP A 630 24.15 9.61 15.56
CA ASP A 630 23.29 8.86 16.46
C ASP A 630 21.96 8.52 15.80
N VAL A 631 21.40 9.43 14.99
CA VAL A 631 20.19 9.19 14.20
C VAL A 631 20.45 8.11 13.17
N ILE A 632 21.59 8.18 12.47
CA ILE A 632 22.03 7.15 11.50
C ILE A 632 22.12 5.78 12.20
N ALA A 633 22.71 5.73 13.40
CA ALA A 633 22.86 4.48 14.15
C ALA A 633 21.50 3.93 14.61
N VAL A 634 20.60 4.77 15.13
CA VAL A 634 19.27 4.34 15.59
C VAL A 634 18.47 3.70 14.46
N LEU A 635 18.49 4.29 13.27
CA LEU A 635 17.81 3.75 12.09
C LEU A 635 18.37 2.38 11.65
N ALA A 636 19.67 2.14 11.86
CA ALA A 636 20.29 0.84 11.64
C ALA A 636 19.94 -0.17 12.76
N LEU A 637 19.92 0.27 14.02
CA LEU A 637 19.84 -0.57 15.21
C LEU A 637 18.41 -1.01 15.58
N TYR A 638 17.36 -0.26 15.26
CA TYR A 638 16.00 -0.60 15.70
C TYR A 638 15.36 -1.73 14.87
N ARG A 639 15.83 -2.97 15.07
CA ARG A 639 15.40 -4.17 14.34
C ARG A 639 15.42 -5.41 15.24
N PRO A 640 14.60 -6.46 14.95
CA PRO A 640 14.47 -7.64 15.81
C PRO A 640 15.79 -8.33 16.18
N GLY A 641 16.79 -8.34 15.28
CA GLY A 641 18.11 -8.92 15.53
C GLY A 641 18.95 -8.13 16.53
N PRO A 642 19.36 -6.88 16.20
CA PRO A 642 20.07 -5.98 17.11
C PRO A 642 19.42 -5.77 18.48
N LEU A 643 18.08 -5.68 18.54
CA LEU A 643 17.36 -5.49 19.80
C LEU A 643 17.51 -6.69 20.74
N GLY A 644 17.59 -7.91 20.18
CA GLY A 644 17.75 -9.15 20.95
C GLY A 644 19.19 -9.50 21.31
N SER A 645 20.19 -8.85 20.71
CA SER A 645 21.61 -9.21 20.88
C SER A 645 22.34 -8.46 22.00
N GLY A 646 21.68 -7.49 22.64
CA GLY A 646 22.29 -6.59 23.64
C GLY A 646 23.07 -5.41 23.03
N MET A 647 23.24 -5.38 21.71
CA MET A 647 24.02 -4.36 21.00
C MET A 647 23.49 -2.94 21.20
N VAL A 648 22.16 -2.78 21.26
CA VAL A 648 21.53 -1.48 21.48
C VAL A 648 21.81 -0.95 22.89
N GLU A 649 21.81 -1.84 23.90
CA GLU A 649 22.10 -1.47 25.28
C GLU A 649 23.59 -1.11 25.45
N ASP A 650 24.51 -1.86 24.85
CA ASP A 650 25.94 -1.51 24.80
C ASP A 650 26.15 -0.14 24.16
N PHE A 651 25.48 0.16 23.04
CA PHE A 651 25.58 1.45 22.37
C PHE A 651 25.12 2.60 23.29
N ILE A 652 23.96 2.45 23.96
CA ILE A 652 23.43 3.46 24.89
C ILE A 652 24.37 3.63 26.10
N HIS A 653 24.85 2.54 26.70
CA HIS A 653 25.72 2.60 27.88
C HIS A 653 27.06 3.24 27.58
N ARG A 654 27.68 2.91 26.44
CA ARG A 654 28.94 3.52 26.00
C ARG A 654 28.76 5.00 25.69
N LYS A 655 27.69 5.38 24.99
CA LYS A 655 27.35 6.80 24.75
C LYS A 655 27.19 7.56 26.06
N LYS A 656 26.46 7.00 27.03
CA LYS A 656 26.21 7.64 28.35
C LYS A 656 27.40 7.55 29.31
N GLY A 657 28.54 7.02 28.89
CA GLY A 657 29.73 6.85 29.75
C GLY A 657 29.54 5.84 30.90
N LYS A 658 28.52 4.99 30.84
CA LYS A 658 28.25 3.92 31.82
C LYS A 658 29.10 2.67 31.59
N GLN A 659 29.71 2.56 30.41
CA GLN A 659 30.57 1.46 29.99
C GLN A 659 31.75 2.03 29.20
N SER A 660 32.96 1.47 29.40
CA SER A 660 34.15 1.88 28.66
C SER A 660 34.04 1.52 27.18
N ILE A 661 34.49 2.41 26.30
CA ILE A 661 34.55 2.15 24.87
C ILE A 661 35.78 1.31 24.54
N ASP A 662 35.57 0.16 23.92
CA ASP A 662 36.63 -0.69 23.39
C ASP A 662 36.67 -0.56 21.85
N TYR A 663 37.81 -0.10 21.33
CA TYR A 663 38.07 0.00 19.89
C TYR A 663 38.85 -1.19 19.34
N PHE A 664 39.21 -2.15 20.20
CA PHE A 664 40.04 -3.33 19.93
C PHE A 664 41.51 -3.03 19.54
N HIS A 665 41.75 -1.97 18.77
CA HIS A 665 43.08 -1.51 18.35
C HIS A 665 43.06 0.00 18.04
N PRO A 666 44.16 0.76 18.28
CA PRO A 666 44.24 2.20 17.94
C PRO A 666 43.85 2.53 16.49
N ASP A 667 44.31 1.74 15.51
CA ASP A 667 44.02 1.96 14.08
C ASP A 667 42.54 1.80 13.71
N LEU A 668 41.73 1.16 14.56
CA LEU A 668 40.29 1.00 14.33
C LEU A 668 39.47 2.15 14.93
N LYS A 669 40.10 3.04 15.71
CA LYS A 669 39.40 4.13 16.40
C LYS A 669 38.61 5.00 15.43
N ALA A 670 39.23 5.47 14.34
CA ALA A 670 38.57 6.33 13.35
C ALA A 670 37.33 5.67 12.71
N CYS A 671 37.37 4.36 12.48
CA CYS A 671 36.26 3.60 11.90
C CYS A 671 35.10 3.37 12.88
N LEU A 672 35.40 3.24 14.19
CA LEU A 672 34.46 2.80 15.22
C LEU A 672 34.02 3.90 16.18
N GLU A 673 34.65 5.06 16.16
CA GLU A 673 34.31 6.23 16.99
C GLU A 673 32.88 6.74 16.77
N PRO A 674 32.34 6.82 15.52
CA PRO A 674 30.95 7.23 15.30
C PRO A 674 29.93 6.30 15.97
N THR A 675 30.30 5.07 16.27
CA THR A 675 29.42 4.05 16.87
C THR A 675 29.91 3.58 18.25
N TYR A 676 30.76 4.36 18.91
CA TYR A 676 31.26 4.07 20.26
C TYR A 676 31.86 2.66 20.39
N GLY A 677 32.62 2.19 19.40
CA GLY A 677 33.26 0.86 19.43
C GLY A 677 32.32 -0.31 19.06
N VAL A 678 31.07 -0.05 18.70
CA VAL A 678 30.10 -1.09 18.31
C VAL A 678 30.12 -1.25 16.79
N ILE A 679 30.20 -2.49 16.28
CA ILE A 679 30.17 -2.76 14.84
C ILE A 679 28.71 -2.78 14.36
N VAL A 680 28.27 -1.72 13.69
CA VAL A 680 26.88 -1.54 13.25
C VAL A 680 26.77 -1.64 11.72
N TYR A 681 27.74 -1.11 11.00
CA TYR A 681 27.64 -0.91 9.55
C TYR A 681 28.41 -1.94 8.72
N GLN A 682 27.92 -2.20 7.51
CA GLN A 682 28.62 -3.01 6.50
C GLN A 682 29.95 -2.35 6.09
N GLU A 683 29.94 -1.03 5.96
CA GLU A 683 31.12 -0.22 5.65
C GLU A 683 32.20 -0.34 6.73
N GLN A 684 31.81 -0.47 8.01
CA GLN A 684 32.77 -0.73 9.10
C GLN A 684 33.40 -2.12 8.97
N VAL A 685 32.62 -3.15 8.63
CA VAL A 685 33.16 -4.51 8.36
C VAL A 685 34.18 -4.47 7.21
N MET A 686 33.91 -3.67 6.17
CA MET A 686 34.82 -3.50 5.05
C MET A 686 36.11 -2.79 5.47
N GLN A 687 36.00 -1.67 6.21
CA GLN A 687 37.15 -0.92 6.71
C GLN A 687 38.01 -1.75 7.69
N ILE A 688 37.39 -2.47 8.63
CA ILE A 688 38.10 -3.36 9.56
C ILE A 688 38.85 -4.47 8.79
N SER A 689 38.33 -4.91 7.64
CA SER A 689 38.98 -5.90 6.79
C SER A 689 40.12 -5.33 5.96
N GLN A 690 40.00 -4.09 5.50
CA GLN A 690 41.09 -3.36 4.84
C GLN A 690 42.23 -3.07 5.80
N ILE A 691 41.93 -2.49 6.97
CA ILE A 691 42.92 -2.04 7.96
C ILE A 691 43.66 -3.24 8.54
N ILE A 692 42.94 -4.17 9.19
CA ILE A 692 43.56 -5.31 9.88
C ILE A 692 43.90 -6.45 8.93
N GLY A 693 42.99 -6.79 8.02
CA GLY A 693 43.12 -7.97 7.15
C GLY A 693 43.88 -7.74 5.84
N GLY A 694 44.26 -6.49 5.52
CA GLY A 694 44.99 -6.16 4.29
C GLY A 694 44.19 -6.35 2.99
N TYR A 695 42.86 -6.42 3.07
CA TYR A 695 41.99 -6.52 1.90
C TYR A 695 42.00 -5.22 1.07
N THR A 696 41.80 -5.33 -0.24
CA THR A 696 41.27 -4.22 -1.05
C THR A 696 39.83 -3.92 -0.62
N LEU A 697 39.34 -2.71 -0.85
CA LEU A 697 37.94 -2.37 -0.54
C LEU A 697 36.94 -3.21 -1.37
N GLY A 698 37.29 -3.52 -2.62
CA GLY A 698 36.53 -4.46 -3.47
C GLY A 698 36.50 -5.88 -2.90
N GLY A 699 37.65 -6.41 -2.48
CA GLY A 699 37.75 -7.72 -1.82
C GLY A 699 37.02 -7.76 -0.47
N ALA A 700 36.98 -6.64 0.26
CA ALA A 700 36.25 -6.52 1.51
C ALA A 700 34.71 -6.55 1.31
N ASP A 701 34.20 -6.00 0.20
CA ASP A 701 32.78 -6.17 -0.17
C ASP A 701 32.44 -7.63 -0.51
N LEU A 702 33.35 -8.35 -1.18
CA LEU A 702 33.19 -9.78 -1.45
C LEU A 702 33.09 -10.59 -0.14
N LEU A 703 33.96 -10.29 0.83
CA LEU A 703 33.90 -10.90 2.17
C LEU A 703 32.55 -10.66 2.86
N ARG A 704 32.07 -9.42 2.87
CA ARG A 704 30.75 -9.07 3.43
C ARG A 704 29.64 -9.90 2.80
N ARG A 705 29.65 -10.10 1.47
CA ARG A 705 28.64 -10.94 0.79
C ARG A 705 28.76 -12.42 1.16
N ALA A 706 29.98 -12.94 1.30
CA ALA A 706 30.21 -14.31 1.73
C ALA A 706 29.66 -14.55 3.15
N MET A 707 29.89 -13.60 4.06
CA MET A 707 29.33 -13.61 5.42
C MET A 707 27.79 -13.62 5.40
N GLY A 708 27.16 -12.79 4.54
CA GLY A 708 25.70 -12.78 4.41
C GLY A 708 25.09 -14.07 3.84
N LYS A 709 25.82 -14.80 2.97
CA LYS A 709 25.34 -16.06 2.35
C LYS A 709 25.65 -17.31 3.18
N LYS A 710 26.48 -17.22 4.23
CA LYS A 710 26.87 -18.34 5.12
C LYS A 710 27.40 -19.58 4.41
N LYS A 711 28.13 -19.41 3.30
CA LYS A 711 28.79 -20.53 2.61
C LYS A 711 30.04 -20.95 3.38
N ALA A 712 29.99 -22.10 4.06
CA ALA A 712 31.08 -22.59 4.90
C ALA A 712 32.44 -22.63 4.18
N GLU A 713 32.46 -23.09 2.93
CA GLU A 713 33.68 -23.18 2.12
C GLU A 713 34.30 -21.81 1.77
N GLU A 714 33.49 -20.80 1.47
CA GLU A 714 33.98 -19.44 1.18
C GLU A 714 34.48 -18.76 2.46
N MET A 715 33.78 -18.97 3.58
CA MET A 715 34.18 -18.42 4.88
C MET A 715 35.53 -18.96 5.36
N ALA A 716 35.82 -20.25 5.13
CA ALA A 716 37.13 -20.83 5.47
C ALA A 716 38.27 -20.14 4.70
N LYS A 717 38.12 -19.93 3.39
CA LYS A 717 39.12 -19.23 2.56
C LYS A 717 39.41 -17.82 3.07
N HIS A 718 38.36 -17.09 3.43
CA HIS A 718 38.50 -15.72 3.93
C HIS A 718 39.13 -15.65 5.33
N ARG A 719 38.93 -16.67 6.18
CA ARG A 719 39.63 -16.79 7.46
C ARG A 719 41.14 -16.88 7.27
N ASP A 720 41.59 -17.76 6.36
CA ASP A 720 43.03 -17.92 6.06
C ASP A 720 43.63 -16.64 5.46
N LEU A 721 42.96 -16.05 4.47
CA LEU A 721 43.38 -14.79 3.86
C LEU A 721 43.53 -13.67 4.90
N ARG A 722 42.59 -13.58 5.85
CA ARG A 722 42.66 -12.56 6.91
C ARG A 722 43.81 -12.82 7.87
N ARG A 723 44.05 -14.07 8.26
CA ARG A 723 45.19 -14.42 9.12
C ARG A 723 46.51 -13.99 8.47
N GLU A 724 46.71 -14.36 7.21
CA GLU A 724 47.93 -14.02 6.48
C GLU A 724 48.09 -12.50 6.28
N GLY A 725 46.99 -11.80 5.95
CA GLY A 725 46.99 -10.35 5.79
C GLY A 725 47.29 -9.60 7.10
N ALA A 726 46.73 -10.06 8.22
CA ALA A 726 47.00 -9.50 9.54
C ALA A 726 48.47 -9.67 9.95
N LEU A 727 49.03 -10.87 9.75
CA LEU A 727 50.45 -11.14 10.02
C LEU A 727 51.36 -10.25 9.16
N LYS A 728 51.05 -10.08 7.86
CA LYS A 728 51.81 -9.20 6.96
C LYS A 728 51.77 -7.73 7.37
N LYS A 729 50.68 -7.28 7.99
CA LYS A 729 50.53 -5.91 8.51
C LYS A 729 51.04 -5.71 9.94
N GLY A 730 51.48 -6.79 10.62
CA GLY A 730 52.02 -6.72 11.98
C GLY A 730 50.97 -6.76 13.10
N TYR A 731 49.74 -7.19 12.81
CA TYR A 731 48.70 -7.37 13.84
C TYR A 731 48.75 -8.78 14.46
N ASP A 732 48.37 -8.88 15.74
CA ASP A 732 48.24 -10.17 16.43
C ASP A 732 47.15 -11.04 15.77
N GLU A 733 47.50 -12.30 15.49
CA GLU A 733 46.58 -13.30 14.95
C GLU A 733 45.34 -13.48 15.85
N LYS A 734 45.53 -13.45 17.18
CA LYS A 734 44.41 -13.61 18.12
C LYS A 734 43.39 -12.47 17.98
N LEU A 735 43.87 -11.24 17.85
CA LEU A 735 43.04 -10.06 17.61
C LEU A 735 42.31 -10.18 16.27
N ALA A 736 43.03 -10.55 15.21
CA ALA A 736 42.46 -10.69 13.86
C ALA A 736 41.34 -11.74 13.80
N MET A 737 41.51 -12.88 14.49
CA MET A 737 40.52 -13.95 14.57
C MET A 737 39.36 -13.62 15.50
N HIS A 738 39.62 -12.92 16.60
CA HIS A 738 38.55 -12.39 17.46
C HIS A 738 37.63 -11.44 16.67
N LEU A 739 38.20 -10.47 15.95
CA LEU A 739 37.46 -9.55 15.10
C LEU A 739 36.72 -10.27 13.97
N PHE A 740 37.32 -11.31 13.36
CA PHE A 740 36.65 -12.11 12.34
C PHE A 740 35.37 -12.79 12.86
N ASN A 741 35.47 -13.47 14.00
CA ASN A 741 34.33 -14.14 14.63
C ASN A 741 33.24 -13.13 15.04
N LEU A 742 33.66 -11.95 15.52
CA LEU A 742 32.76 -10.87 15.89
C LEU A 742 32.00 -10.35 14.66
N MET A 743 32.71 -10.07 13.55
CA MET A 743 32.08 -9.64 12.30
C MET A 743 31.18 -10.72 11.72
N GLU A 744 31.54 -12.00 11.77
CA GLU A 744 30.67 -13.08 11.28
C GLU A 744 29.34 -13.13 12.05
N LYS A 745 29.38 -12.99 13.39
CA LYS A 745 28.19 -12.91 14.23
C LYS A 745 27.34 -11.68 13.90
N PHE A 746 27.97 -10.54 13.58
CA PHE A 746 27.28 -9.29 13.30
C PHE A 746 26.90 -9.07 11.84
N ALA A 747 27.50 -9.78 10.89
CA ALA A 747 27.20 -9.64 9.46
C ALA A 747 25.76 -10.01 9.13
N GLU A 748 25.09 -10.80 9.98
CA GLU A 748 23.65 -11.04 9.92
C GLU A 748 22.81 -9.77 10.11
N TYR A 749 23.34 -8.79 10.85
CA TYR A 749 22.63 -7.59 11.30
C TYR A 749 23.26 -6.28 10.79
N GLY A 750 24.45 -6.34 10.19
CA GLY A 750 25.18 -5.19 9.69
C GLY A 750 24.39 -4.45 8.60
N PHE A 751 24.24 -3.14 8.77
CA PHE A 751 23.40 -2.33 7.88
C PHE A 751 24.20 -1.43 6.95
N ASN A 752 23.62 -1.03 5.81
CA ASN A 752 24.29 -0.14 4.85
C ASN A 752 24.25 1.30 5.37
N LYS A 753 25.41 1.86 5.71
CA LYS A 753 25.55 3.21 6.28
C LYS A 753 25.06 4.27 5.30
N SER A 754 25.41 4.13 4.02
CA SER A 754 25.06 5.09 2.97
C SER A 754 23.55 5.32 2.87
N HIS A 755 22.76 4.24 2.90
CA HIS A 755 21.30 4.27 2.90
C HIS A 755 20.74 4.94 4.17
N THR A 756 21.22 4.56 5.36
CA THR A 756 20.75 5.19 6.61
C THR A 756 21.13 6.64 6.74
N ALA A 757 22.31 7.02 6.23
CA ALA A 757 22.79 8.38 6.32
C ALA A 757 21.92 9.32 5.50
N ALA A 758 21.58 8.93 4.27
CA ALA A 758 20.68 9.71 3.44
C ALA A 758 19.27 9.84 4.05
N TYR A 759 18.74 8.77 4.63
CA TYR A 759 17.43 8.84 5.30
C TYR A 759 17.44 9.62 6.62
N ALA A 760 18.55 9.59 7.37
CA ALA A 760 18.70 10.38 8.57
C ALA A 760 18.63 11.88 8.30
N VAL A 761 19.07 12.35 7.12
CA VAL A 761 18.90 13.75 6.67
C VAL A 761 17.42 14.13 6.64
N ILE A 762 16.55 13.29 6.05
CA ILE A 762 15.10 13.53 6.00
C ILE A 762 14.50 13.49 7.41
N SER A 763 14.92 12.54 8.26
CA SER A 763 14.49 12.49 9.66
C SER A 763 14.89 13.76 10.43
N TYR A 764 16.08 14.30 10.16
CA TYR A 764 16.54 15.55 10.76
C TYR A 764 15.76 16.76 10.22
N GLN A 765 15.59 16.89 8.91
CA GLN A 765 14.84 17.98 8.27
C GLN A 765 13.40 18.04 8.80
N THR A 766 12.73 16.88 8.93
CA THR A 766 11.38 16.81 9.52
C THR A 766 11.37 17.20 11.00
N ALA A 767 12.36 16.79 11.79
CA ALA A 767 12.49 17.20 13.19
C ALA A 767 12.76 18.71 13.33
N TRP A 768 13.58 19.28 12.44
CA TRP A 768 13.89 20.70 12.39
C TRP A 768 12.64 21.52 12.02
N LEU A 769 11.87 21.09 11.00
CA LEU A 769 10.61 21.72 10.62
C LEU A 769 9.59 21.65 11.77
N LYS A 770 9.50 20.52 12.48
CA LYS A 770 8.62 20.39 13.65
C LYS A 770 9.04 21.32 14.79
N ALA A 771 10.35 21.52 14.99
CA ALA A 771 10.88 22.39 16.05
C ALA A 771 10.66 23.89 15.78
N HIS A 772 10.87 24.34 14.54
CA HIS A 772 10.89 25.78 14.21
C HIS A 772 9.61 26.27 13.51
N HIS A 773 8.90 25.39 12.81
CA HIS A 773 7.73 25.72 11.97
C HIS A 773 6.58 24.73 12.19
N THR A 774 6.29 24.43 13.46
CA THR A 774 5.36 23.38 13.88
C THR A 774 3.99 23.43 13.18
N ALA A 775 3.35 24.61 13.08
CA ALA A 775 2.05 24.73 12.43
C ALA A 775 2.07 24.37 10.94
N ALA A 776 3.11 24.81 10.21
CA ALA A 776 3.26 24.51 8.79
C ALA A 776 3.59 23.03 8.56
N PHE A 777 4.48 22.46 9.39
CA PHE A 777 4.81 21.04 9.34
C PHE A 777 3.60 20.15 9.64
N MET A 778 2.87 20.42 10.73
CA MET A 778 1.70 19.62 11.10
C MET A 778 0.56 19.75 10.09
N ALA A 779 0.31 20.94 9.54
CA ALA A 779 -0.66 21.12 8.45
C ALA A 779 -0.28 20.31 7.20
N ALA A 780 1.01 20.28 6.84
CA ALA A 780 1.50 19.48 5.71
C ALA A 780 1.35 17.97 5.97
N THR A 781 1.71 17.50 7.16
CA THR A 781 1.54 16.09 7.58
C THR A 781 0.08 15.66 7.54
N LEU A 782 -0.82 16.43 8.16
CA LEU A 782 -2.27 16.17 8.13
C LEU A 782 -2.82 16.12 6.69
N SER A 783 -2.30 16.99 5.82
CA SER A 783 -2.69 17.03 4.41
C SER A 783 -2.16 15.87 3.57
N SER A 784 -1.16 15.14 4.05
CA SER A 784 -0.57 14.02 3.32
C SER A 784 -1.38 12.72 3.46
N ASP A 785 -2.18 12.58 4.52
CA ASP A 785 -2.98 11.40 4.84
C ASP A 785 -4.49 11.73 4.97
N LEU A 786 -5.01 12.67 4.17
CA LEU A 786 -6.42 13.12 4.22
C LEU A 786 -7.43 11.96 4.17
N ASP A 787 -7.11 10.91 3.42
CA ASP A 787 -7.99 9.75 3.20
C ASP A 787 -8.05 8.79 4.40
N ASP A 788 -7.04 8.82 5.29
CA ASP A 788 -6.96 7.95 6.47
C ASP A 788 -7.30 8.71 7.75
N THR A 789 -8.57 8.63 8.15
CA THR A 789 -9.05 9.33 9.34
C THR A 789 -8.40 8.88 10.64
N ASP A 790 -7.89 7.66 10.72
CA ASP A 790 -7.21 7.16 11.92
C ASP A 790 -5.83 7.83 12.04
N SER A 791 -5.10 7.93 10.93
CA SER A 791 -3.82 8.67 10.87
C SER A 791 -4.01 10.16 11.11
N VAL A 792 -5.05 10.78 10.53
CA VAL A 792 -5.40 12.20 10.78
C VAL A 792 -5.65 12.43 12.27
N HIS A 793 -6.36 11.52 12.96
CA HIS A 793 -6.62 11.65 14.39
C HIS A 793 -5.32 11.60 15.22
N ILE A 794 -4.38 10.71 14.89
CA ILE A 794 -3.07 10.64 15.56
C ILE A 794 -2.31 11.96 15.41
N PHE A 795 -2.28 12.53 14.20
CA PHE A 795 -1.60 13.80 13.95
C PHE A 795 -2.34 15.00 14.55
N TYR A 796 -3.66 14.93 14.66
CA TYR A 796 -4.46 15.94 15.34
C TYR A 796 -4.12 15.99 16.84
N ASP A 797 -4.11 14.83 17.51
CA ASP A 797 -3.69 14.71 18.91
C ASP A 797 -2.25 15.22 19.12
N ASP A 798 -1.34 14.88 18.20
CA ASP A 798 0.04 15.36 18.24
C ASP A 798 0.15 16.88 18.03
N ALA A 799 -0.68 17.47 17.17
CA ALA A 799 -0.72 18.91 16.96
C ALA A 799 -1.13 19.65 18.24
N LEU A 800 -2.16 19.15 18.94
CA LEU A 800 -2.59 19.68 20.24
C LEU A 800 -1.49 19.53 21.30
N ALA A 801 -0.83 18.37 21.36
CA ALA A 801 0.29 18.13 22.28
C ALA A 801 1.50 19.05 22.03
N ASN A 802 1.66 19.53 20.80
CA ASN A 802 2.67 20.52 20.39
C ASN A 802 2.20 21.98 20.58
N GLY A 803 1.04 22.21 21.20
CA GLY A 803 0.52 23.54 21.53
C GLY A 803 -0.10 24.29 20.35
N LEU A 804 -0.50 23.57 19.28
CA LEU A 804 -1.26 24.14 18.18
C LEU A 804 -2.75 24.19 18.51
N GLU A 805 -3.42 25.21 18.01
CA GLU A 805 -4.88 25.33 18.02
C GLU A 805 -5.43 24.83 16.68
N MET A 806 -6.28 23.81 16.75
CA MET A 806 -6.93 23.21 15.58
C MET A 806 -8.30 23.84 15.36
N LEU A 807 -8.43 24.63 14.29
CA LEU A 807 -9.68 25.28 13.93
C LEU A 807 -10.54 24.34 13.07
N GLY A 808 -11.83 24.23 13.39
CA GLY A 808 -12.78 23.39 12.66
C GLY A 808 -12.94 23.75 11.17
N PRO A 809 -13.53 22.86 10.37
CA PRO A 809 -13.79 23.12 8.95
C PRO A 809 -14.75 24.30 8.77
N ASP A 810 -14.61 25.03 7.66
CA ASP A 810 -15.43 26.21 7.35
C ASP A 810 -15.53 26.35 5.82
N VAL A 811 -16.74 26.39 5.25
CA VAL A 811 -16.94 26.51 3.78
C VAL A 811 -16.37 27.81 3.20
N ASN A 812 -16.28 28.87 4.00
CA ASN A 812 -15.77 30.18 3.61
C ASN A 812 -14.26 30.34 3.83
N GLN A 813 -13.65 29.57 4.73
CA GLN A 813 -12.22 29.74 5.08
C GLN A 813 -11.35 28.53 4.74
N SER A 814 -11.87 27.31 4.82
CA SER A 814 -11.09 26.10 4.59
C SER A 814 -10.79 25.89 3.10
N GLU A 815 -9.67 25.21 2.85
CA GLU A 815 -9.28 24.73 1.52
C GLU A 815 -9.45 23.20 1.46
N TYR A 816 -9.05 22.56 0.35
CA TYR A 816 -9.07 21.09 0.26
C TYR A 816 -8.14 20.45 1.30
N ARG A 817 -6.91 20.95 1.41
CA ARG A 817 -5.88 20.51 2.37
C ARG A 817 -5.99 21.26 3.70
N PHE A 818 -5.37 20.73 4.75
CA PHE A 818 -5.16 21.47 5.99
C PHE A 818 -4.19 22.63 5.73
N VAL A 819 -4.49 23.82 6.25
CA VAL A 819 -3.68 25.02 6.02
C VAL A 819 -3.34 25.71 7.33
N PRO A 820 -2.08 26.16 7.53
CA PRO A 820 -1.74 26.96 8.69
C PRO A 820 -2.23 28.40 8.48
N VAL A 821 -3.01 28.92 9.42
CA VAL A 821 -3.50 30.30 9.41
C VAL A 821 -2.42 31.25 9.93
N ASN A 822 -1.64 30.78 10.91
CA ASN A 822 -0.46 31.45 11.45
C ASN A 822 0.46 30.42 12.14
N ARG A 823 1.47 30.88 12.88
CA ARG A 823 2.46 30.02 13.56
C ARG A 823 1.87 29.10 14.66
N ARG A 824 0.62 29.31 15.09
CA ARG A 824 -0.03 28.52 16.16
C ARG A 824 -1.36 27.89 15.78
N GLN A 825 -1.97 28.29 14.66
CA GLN A 825 -3.30 27.86 14.26
C GLN A 825 -3.29 27.12 12.93
N VAL A 826 -3.96 25.96 12.89
CA VAL A 826 -4.16 25.16 11.67
C VAL A 826 -5.66 25.01 11.43
N ARG A 827 -6.10 25.33 10.21
CA ARG A 827 -7.49 25.17 9.76
C ARG A 827 -7.70 23.80 9.15
N TYR A 828 -8.80 23.15 9.52
CA TYR A 828 -9.21 21.85 9.00
C TYR A 828 -9.41 21.87 7.47
N GLY A 829 -8.86 20.87 6.78
CA GLY A 829 -9.03 20.70 5.34
C GLY A 829 -10.35 20.01 5.01
N LEU A 830 -11.11 20.55 4.05
CA LEU A 830 -12.41 19.99 3.68
C LEU A 830 -12.29 18.63 3.00
N GLY A 831 -11.12 18.29 2.43
CA GLY A 831 -10.85 16.98 1.83
C GLY A 831 -10.79 15.84 2.84
N ALA A 832 -10.54 16.10 4.12
CA ALA A 832 -10.52 15.08 5.17
C ALA A 832 -11.92 14.65 5.65
N ILE A 833 -12.99 15.27 5.11
CA ILE A 833 -14.37 14.95 5.48
C ILE A 833 -14.81 13.71 4.69
N LYS A 834 -15.26 12.67 5.39
CA LYS A 834 -15.72 11.41 4.78
C LYS A 834 -16.86 11.66 3.81
N GLY A 835 -16.65 11.26 2.56
CA GLY A 835 -17.64 11.38 1.49
C GLY A 835 -17.57 12.68 0.70
N THR A 836 -16.59 13.55 0.94
CA THR A 836 -16.30 14.69 0.07
C THR A 836 -15.20 14.33 -0.93
N GLY A 837 -15.48 14.41 -2.23
CA GLY A 837 -14.46 14.19 -3.26
C GLY A 837 -13.66 15.46 -3.56
N GLU A 838 -12.40 15.32 -4.01
CA GLU A 838 -11.53 16.46 -4.36
C GLU A 838 -12.18 17.39 -5.39
N SER A 839 -12.82 16.84 -6.43
CA SER A 839 -13.52 17.61 -7.46
C SER A 839 -14.69 18.44 -6.90
N ALA A 840 -15.42 17.90 -5.91
CA ALA A 840 -16.53 18.59 -5.26
C ALA A 840 -16.02 19.79 -4.44
N ILE A 841 -14.95 19.59 -3.66
CA ILE A 841 -14.35 20.67 -2.87
C ILE A 841 -13.69 21.72 -3.77
N ALA A 842 -13.01 21.32 -4.83
CA ALA A 842 -12.41 22.24 -5.81
C ALA A 842 -13.48 23.12 -6.49
N SER A 843 -14.62 22.53 -6.88
CA SER A 843 -15.76 23.28 -7.44
C SER A 843 -16.31 24.32 -6.45
N MET A 844 -16.48 23.94 -5.19
CA MET A 844 -16.94 24.85 -4.14
C MET A 844 -15.95 25.99 -3.87
N VAL A 845 -14.65 25.70 -3.77
CA VAL A 845 -13.61 26.73 -3.59
C VAL A 845 -13.55 27.66 -4.79
N ALA A 846 -13.72 27.15 -6.01
CA ALA A 846 -13.80 27.97 -7.22
C ALA A 846 -15.01 28.91 -7.20
N ALA A 847 -16.20 28.41 -6.87
CA ALA A 847 -17.42 29.21 -6.73
C ALA A 847 -17.25 30.32 -5.68
N ARG A 848 -16.64 30.00 -4.53
CA ARG A 848 -16.30 30.99 -3.48
C ARG A 848 -15.32 32.05 -3.97
N THR A 849 -14.29 31.64 -4.70
CA THR A 849 -13.24 32.56 -5.19
C THR A 849 -13.78 33.51 -6.26
N GLN A 850 -14.74 33.04 -7.08
CA GLN A 850 -15.35 33.83 -8.13
C GLN A 850 -16.38 34.85 -7.60
N ASP A 851 -17.33 34.42 -6.76
CA ASP A 851 -18.46 35.28 -6.35
C ASP A 851 -18.43 35.71 -4.86
N GLY A 852 -17.34 35.44 -4.14
CA GLY A 852 -17.15 35.82 -2.73
C GLY A 852 -17.65 34.76 -1.72
N PRO A 853 -17.62 35.07 -0.40
CA PRO A 853 -18.05 34.12 0.63
C PRO A 853 -19.53 33.75 0.50
N PHE A 854 -19.88 32.51 0.85
CA PHE A 854 -21.25 32.05 0.94
C PHE A 854 -21.98 32.74 2.11
N LYS A 855 -23.24 33.10 1.90
CA LYS A 855 -24.06 33.79 2.91
C LYS A 855 -24.88 32.84 3.77
N ASP A 856 -25.41 31.79 3.18
CA ASP A 856 -26.22 30.76 3.83
C ASP A 856 -26.20 29.47 2.99
N ILE A 857 -26.94 28.45 3.42
CA ILE A 857 -27.02 27.15 2.73
C ILE A 857 -27.77 27.22 1.38
N PHE A 858 -28.65 28.20 1.18
CA PHE A 858 -29.39 28.39 -0.07
C PHE A 858 -28.50 29.03 -1.12
N ASP A 859 -27.76 30.09 -0.77
CA ASP A 859 -26.71 30.71 -1.59
C ASP A 859 -25.63 29.69 -1.97
N PHE A 860 -25.24 28.84 -1.02
CA PHE A 860 -24.32 27.72 -1.28
C PHE A 860 -24.86 26.77 -2.35
N CYS A 861 -26.07 26.23 -2.16
CA CYS A 861 -26.68 25.27 -3.10
C CYS A 861 -26.95 25.85 -4.49
N GLN A 862 -27.17 27.16 -4.59
CA GLN A 862 -27.38 27.86 -5.86
C GLN A 862 -26.08 27.99 -6.68
N ARG A 863 -24.94 28.18 -6.01
CA ARG A 863 -23.66 28.53 -6.65
C ARG A 863 -22.78 27.32 -7.00
N VAL A 864 -22.89 26.22 -6.27
CA VAL A 864 -22.06 25.02 -6.49
C VAL A 864 -22.58 24.11 -7.60
N ASP A 865 -21.69 23.39 -8.29
CA ASP A 865 -22.10 22.38 -9.27
C ASP A 865 -22.67 21.14 -8.56
N ARG A 866 -23.98 20.99 -8.63
CA ARG A 866 -24.76 19.93 -7.97
C ARG A 866 -24.48 18.52 -8.53
N ARG A 867 -23.89 18.40 -9.72
CA ARG A 867 -23.41 17.10 -10.25
C ARG A 867 -22.22 16.59 -9.45
N LEU A 868 -21.37 17.49 -8.99
CA LEU A 868 -20.18 17.19 -8.20
C LEU A 868 -20.49 17.24 -6.69
N VAL A 869 -21.24 18.25 -6.25
CA VAL A 869 -21.66 18.48 -4.86
C VAL A 869 -23.08 17.95 -4.67
N ASN A 870 -23.20 16.63 -4.53
CA ASN A 870 -24.49 15.99 -4.28
C ASN A 870 -24.94 16.12 -2.81
N ARG A 871 -26.19 15.72 -2.52
CA ARG A 871 -26.79 15.78 -1.17
C ARG A 871 -25.90 15.16 -0.08
N ARG A 872 -25.25 14.03 -0.38
CA ARG A 872 -24.39 13.32 0.58
C ARG A 872 -23.16 14.16 0.97
N VAL A 873 -22.60 14.90 0.02
CA VAL A 873 -21.48 15.83 0.28
C VAL A 873 -21.92 16.95 1.22
N ILE A 874 -23.08 17.57 0.95
CA ILE A 874 -23.60 18.69 1.76
C ILE A 874 -23.94 18.21 3.18
N GLU A 875 -24.62 17.07 3.32
CA GLU A 875 -24.91 16.49 4.63
C GLU A 875 -23.64 16.18 5.42
N ALA A 876 -22.58 15.68 4.77
CA ALA A 876 -21.30 15.44 5.42
C ALA A 876 -20.63 16.74 5.90
N LEU A 877 -20.64 17.80 5.07
CA LEU A 877 -20.11 19.12 5.42
C LEU A 877 -20.86 19.75 6.61
N VAL A 878 -22.19 19.64 6.66
CA VAL A 878 -23.00 20.11 7.79
C VAL A 878 -22.66 19.32 9.07
N ARG A 879 -22.60 17.99 9.00
CA ARG A 879 -22.25 17.14 10.15
C ARG A 879 -20.85 17.44 10.70
N ALA A 880 -19.90 17.71 9.82
CA ALA A 880 -18.53 18.11 10.14
C ALA A 880 -18.40 19.51 10.77
N GLY A 881 -19.44 20.35 10.67
CA GLY A 881 -19.42 21.72 11.18
C GLY A 881 -18.92 22.78 10.20
N ALA A 882 -18.80 22.46 8.91
CA ALA A 882 -18.30 23.40 7.91
C ALA A 882 -19.21 24.64 7.72
N PHE A 883 -20.46 24.56 8.17
CA PHE A 883 -21.47 25.63 8.07
C PHE A 883 -21.67 26.39 9.39
N ASP A 884 -20.92 26.09 10.46
CA ASP A 884 -21.14 26.68 11.79
C ASP A 884 -20.96 28.20 11.82
N ALA A 885 -20.11 28.74 10.94
CA ALA A 885 -19.93 30.18 10.78
C ALA A 885 -21.14 30.87 10.12
N LEU A 886 -21.99 30.11 9.40
CA LEU A 886 -23.19 30.61 8.72
C LEU A 886 -24.44 30.46 9.58
N HIS A 887 -24.53 29.38 10.35
CA HIS A 887 -25.66 29.13 11.25
C HIS A 887 -25.24 28.25 12.43
N ASP A 888 -25.67 28.60 13.64
CA ASP A 888 -25.29 27.93 14.91
C ASP A 888 -25.98 26.57 15.13
N ASN A 889 -27.14 26.36 14.51
CA ASN A 889 -27.92 25.13 14.61
C ASN A 889 -27.70 24.14 13.44
N ARG A 890 -26.78 23.17 13.63
CA ARG A 890 -26.52 22.09 12.65
C ARG A 890 -27.74 21.20 12.35
N ALA A 891 -28.66 21.03 13.30
CA ALA A 891 -29.88 20.23 13.09
C ALA A 891 -30.83 20.91 12.09
N ALA A 892 -31.00 22.23 12.22
CA ALA A 892 -31.78 23.04 11.30
C ALA A 892 -31.16 23.03 9.89
N LEU A 893 -29.84 23.20 9.80
CA LEU A 893 -29.10 23.12 8.52
C LEU A 893 -29.29 21.75 7.84
N LEU A 894 -29.11 20.64 8.56
CA LEU A 894 -29.20 19.29 8.00
C LEU A 894 -30.62 19.01 7.47
N ASN A 895 -31.65 19.41 8.22
CA ASN A 895 -33.04 19.25 7.80
C ASN A 895 -33.41 20.17 6.61
N SER A 896 -32.65 21.24 6.39
CA SER A 896 -32.87 22.20 5.30
C SER A 896 -32.14 21.87 4.01
N VAL A 897 -31.23 20.88 4.00
CA VAL A 897 -30.43 20.50 2.81
C VAL A 897 -31.35 20.17 1.62
N GLY A 898 -32.38 19.34 1.83
CA GLY A 898 -33.31 18.97 0.77
C GLY A 898 -34.06 20.18 0.21
N LEU A 899 -34.59 21.03 1.10
CA LEU A 899 -35.30 22.26 0.73
C LEU A 899 -34.40 23.21 -0.08
N ALA A 900 -33.14 23.37 0.32
CA ALA A 900 -32.18 24.24 -0.33
C ALA A 900 -31.78 23.74 -1.73
N MET A 901 -31.60 22.43 -1.89
CA MET A 901 -31.30 21.82 -3.19
C MET A 901 -32.48 21.93 -4.16
N ASP A 902 -33.70 21.65 -3.70
CA ASP A 902 -34.92 21.75 -4.50
C ASP A 902 -35.17 23.21 -4.94
N TRP A 903 -34.95 24.17 -4.03
CA TRP A 903 -35.04 25.58 -4.34
C TRP A 903 -34.02 26.01 -5.40
N ALA A 904 -32.76 25.63 -5.24
CA ALA A 904 -31.70 25.91 -6.21
C ALA A 904 -32.01 25.31 -7.60
N GLU A 905 -32.63 24.13 -7.65
CA GLU A 905 -33.08 23.52 -8.90
C GLU A 905 -34.12 24.36 -9.61
N ASN A 906 -35.15 24.77 -8.88
CA ASN A 906 -36.22 25.60 -9.41
C ASN A 906 -35.69 26.95 -9.92
N VAL A 907 -34.78 27.59 -9.19
CA VAL A 907 -34.16 28.85 -9.64
C VAL A 907 -33.39 28.67 -10.95
N GLN A 908 -32.60 27.60 -11.08
CA GLN A 908 -31.82 27.34 -12.28
C GLN A 908 -32.70 26.94 -13.49
N ALA A 909 -33.75 26.15 -13.27
CA ALA A 909 -34.69 25.77 -14.33
C ALA A 909 -35.47 26.98 -14.88
N ASN A 910 -35.87 27.89 -13.99
CA ASN A 910 -36.59 29.12 -14.36
C ASN A 910 -35.69 30.14 -15.06
N ALA A 911 -34.42 30.25 -14.65
CA ALA A 911 -33.42 31.09 -15.32
C ALA A 911 -33.14 30.63 -16.77
N ALA A 912 -33.18 29.31 -17.03
CA ALA A 912 -32.98 28.76 -18.37
C ALA A 912 -34.19 28.96 -19.32
N GLN A 913 -35.37 29.28 -18.78
CA GLN A 913 -36.61 29.42 -19.56
C GLN A 913 -36.96 30.86 -19.99
N ASN A 914 -36.20 31.90 -19.62
CA ASN A 914 -36.52 33.32 -19.93
C ASN A 914 -38.00 33.66 -19.72
N SER A 915 -38.59 33.18 -18.62
CA SER A 915 -39.99 33.41 -18.29
C SER A 915 -40.19 34.80 -17.70
N LEU A 916 -41.32 35.44 -18.05
CA LEU A 916 -41.75 36.75 -17.55
C LEU A 916 -41.92 36.80 -16.01
N PHE A 917 -41.81 35.66 -15.32
CA PHE A 917 -41.92 35.48 -13.86
C PHE A 917 -40.60 35.10 -13.18
N ALA A 918 -39.46 35.16 -13.89
CA ALA A 918 -38.16 34.79 -13.32
C ALA A 918 -37.75 35.68 -12.13
N GLU A 919 -38.21 36.93 -12.09
CA GLU A 919 -37.93 37.86 -10.99
C GLU A 919 -38.69 37.54 -9.68
N ASP A 920 -39.91 36.97 -9.75
CA ASP A 920 -40.73 36.66 -8.56
C ASP A 920 -40.21 35.46 -7.75
N VAL A 921 -39.56 34.49 -8.41
CA VAL A 921 -39.05 33.27 -7.74
C VAL A 921 -37.71 33.52 -7.06
N ALA A 922 -36.90 34.44 -7.59
CA ALA A 922 -35.60 34.82 -7.02
C ALA A 922 -35.74 35.58 -5.68
N HIS A 923 -36.93 36.10 -5.34
CA HIS A 923 -37.19 36.86 -4.11
C HIS A 923 -37.86 36.03 -2.99
N ASN A 924 -38.28 34.78 -3.26
CA ASN A 924 -38.88 33.88 -2.27
C ASN A 924 -37.91 32.76 -1.89
N THR A 925 -36.84 33.08 -1.16
CA THR A 925 -36.01 32.07 -0.49
C THR A 925 -36.83 31.44 0.64
N PRO A 926 -37.04 30.12 0.64
CA PRO A 926 -37.81 29.47 1.70
C PRO A 926 -37.07 29.55 3.04
N SER A 927 -37.83 29.64 4.13
CA SER A 927 -37.27 29.68 5.48
C SER A 927 -36.60 28.36 5.85
N MET A 928 -35.52 28.45 6.63
CA MET A 928 -34.83 27.27 7.18
C MET A 928 -35.78 26.42 8.02
N ALA A 929 -35.63 25.09 7.96
CA ALA A 929 -36.41 24.16 8.76
C ALA A 929 -36.14 24.36 10.26
N HIS A 930 -37.21 24.40 11.06
CA HIS A 930 -37.08 24.53 12.51
C HIS A 930 -36.76 23.17 13.14
N ALA A 931 -35.64 23.08 13.87
CA ALA A 931 -35.27 21.91 14.65
C ALA A 931 -34.57 22.35 15.95
N PRO A 932 -34.75 21.64 17.08
CA PRO A 932 -33.95 21.90 18.27
C PRO A 932 -32.46 21.63 17.97
N PRO A 933 -31.53 22.42 18.54
CA PRO A 933 -30.09 22.14 18.42
C PRO A 933 -29.76 20.73 18.91
N TRP A 934 -28.76 20.10 18.28
CA TRP A 934 -28.26 18.80 18.74
C TRP A 934 -27.75 18.86 20.17
N THR A 935 -28.00 17.80 20.93
CA THR A 935 -27.27 17.56 22.17
C THR A 935 -25.80 17.31 21.86
N LEU A 936 -24.90 17.53 22.83
CA LEU A 936 -23.46 17.27 22.65
C LEU A 936 -23.21 15.83 22.17
N LYS A 937 -23.95 14.85 22.69
CA LYS A 937 -23.84 13.44 22.27
C LYS A 937 -24.18 13.26 20.79
N GLU A 938 -25.29 13.85 20.33
CA GLU A 938 -25.69 13.78 18.92
C GLU A 938 -24.69 14.51 18.01
N GLN A 939 -24.18 15.67 18.45
CA GLN A 939 -23.16 16.41 17.72
C GLN A 939 -21.89 15.57 17.55
N LEU A 940 -21.38 14.95 18.62
CA LEU A 940 -20.18 14.11 18.60
C LEU A 940 -20.36 12.86 17.71
N VAL A 941 -21.53 12.23 17.73
CA VAL A 941 -21.85 11.09 16.84
C VAL A 941 -21.83 11.51 15.37
N ASN A 942 -22.41 12.66 15.05
CA ASN A 942 -22.41 13.19 13.69
C ASN A 942 -21.00 13.62 13.23
N GLU A 943 -20.21 14.22 14.13
CA GLU A 943 -18.80 14.54 13.87
C GLU A 943 -17.99 13.29 13.59
N LYS A 944 -18.09 12.25 14.43
CA LYS A 944 -17.37 10.99 14.18
C LYS A 944 -17.77 10.34 12.86
N ALA A 945 -19.06 10.39 12.50
CA ALA A 945 -19.52 9.87 11.22
C ALA A 945 -18.92 10.63 10.01
N ALA A 946 -18.73 11.94 10.14
CA ALA A 946 -18.21 12.79 9.06
C ALA A 946 -16.67 12.92 9.05
N LEU A 947 -16.01 12.88 10.21
CA LEU A 947 -14.58 13.19 10.39
C LEU A 947 -13.77 11.97 10.82
N GLY A 948 -14.42 10.92 11.32
CA GLY A 948 -13.78 9.74 11.90
C GLY A 948 -13.45 9.84 13.40
N PHE A 949 -13.37 11.05 13.94
CA PHE A 949 -13.09 11.32 15.36
C PHE A 949 -13.85 12.57 15.86
N TYR A 950 -13.71 12.87 17.14
CA TYR A 950 -14.42 13.95 17.84
C TYR A 950 -13.59 15.25 17.86
N ILE A 951 -14.16 16.39 17.45
CA ILE A 951 -13.47 17.69 17.48
C ILE A 951 -14.03 18.59 18.59
N SER A 952 -15.36 18.66 18.72
CA SER A 952 -16.02 19.63 19.61
C SER A 952 -15.98 19.26 21.10
N GLY A 953 -15.43 18.11 21.46
CA GLY A 953 -15.31 17.66 22.84
C GLY A 953 -15.01 16.17 22.96
N HIS A 954 -14.96 15.68 24.20
CA HIS A 954 -14.76 14.26 24.47
C HIS A 954 -16.11 13.57 24.74
N PRO A 955 -16.35 12.32 24.31
CA PRO A 955 -17.62 11.64 24.55
C PRO A 955 -17.99 11.50 26.03
N PHE A 956 -16.97 11.44 26.91
CA PHE A 956 -17.17 11.45 28.36
C PHE A 956 -17.79 12.76 28.87
N SER A 957 -17.55 13.91 28.20
CA SER A 957 -18.07 15.21 28.61
C SER A 957 -19.60 15.22 28.69
N ALA A 958 -20.28 14.46 27.83
CA ALA A 958 -21.75 14.35 27.84
C ALA A 958 -22.30 13.70 29.12
N TYR A 959 -21.48 12.96 29.85
CA TYR A 959 -21.88 12.21 31.06
C TYR A 959 -21.23 12.73 32.34
N ARG A 960 -20.26 13.66 32.24
CA ARG A 960 -19.39 14.08 33.34
C ARG A 960 -20.16 14.60 34.56
N GLU A 961 -21.17 15.44 34.36
CA GLU A 961 -21.95 16.03 35.47
C GLU A 961 -22.73 14.96 36.26
N GLU A 962 -23.32 14.00 35.55
CA GLU A 962 -24.08 12.91 36.18
C GLU A 962 -23.15 11.89 36.84
N LEU A 963 -22.04 11.55 36.18
CA LEU A 963 -21.03 10.63 36.71
C LEU A 963 -20.31 11.16 37.93
N ALA A 964 -20.20 12.48 38.11
CA ALA A 964 -19.66 13.07 39.34
C ALA A 964 -20.48 12.70 40.59
N GLY A 965 -21.75 12.31 40.43
CA GLY A 965 -22.59 11.76 41.51
C GLY A 965 -22.40 10.26 41.76
N ILE A 966 -21.73 9.52 40.86
CA ILE A 966 -21.55 8.06 40.92
C ILE A 966 -20.08 7.69 41.22
N VAL A 967 -19.14 8.41 40.65
CA VAL A 967 -17.70 8.14 40.68
C VAL A 967 -16.99 9.26 41.44
N ASP A 968 -16.27 8.91 42.50
CA ASP A 968 -15.66 9.89 43.41
C ASP A 968 -14.38 10.54 42.87
N LYS A 969 -13.64 9.85 41.98
CA LYS A 969 -12.30 10.28 41.52
C LYS A 969 -12.11 10.09 40.02
N PRO A 970 -11.42 11.03 39.34
CA PRO A 970 -11.01 10.86 37.95
C PRO A 970 -9.87 9.82 37.83
N LEU A 971 -9.69 9.27 36.63
CA LEU A 971 -8.69 8.24 36.32
C LEU A 971 -7.26 8.70 36.65
N ALA A 972 -6.92 9.97 36.40
CA ALA A 972 -5.60 10.54 36.69
C ALA A 972 -5.24 10.54 38.19
N SER A 973 -6.24 10.51 39.07
CA SER A 973 -6.07 10.58 40.53
C SER A 973 -6.16 9.21 41.22
N LEU A 974 -6.15 8.13 40.44
CA LEU A 974 -6.18 6.77 40.97
C LEU A 974 -4.87 6.43 41.69
N ALA A 975 -5.00 5.70 42.80
CA ALA A 975 -3.88 5.17 43.56
C ALA A 975 -4.18 3.72 43.94
N ALA A 976 -3.11 2.94 44.18
CA ALA A 976 -3.26 1.55 44.61
C ALA A 976 -3.99 1.47 45.96
N GLN A 977 -5.03 0.65 46.03
CA GLN A 977 -5.83 0.47 47.24
C GLN A 977 -6.52 -0.90 47.26
N GLN A 978 -6.76 -1.41 48.48
CA GLN A 978 -7.33 -2.75 48.68
C GLN A 978 -8.83 -2.83 48.43
N GLN A 979 -9.55 -1.71 48.57
CA GLN A 979 -11.01 -1.66 48.37
C GLN A 979 -11.34 -1.47 46.89
N PRO A 980 -12.41 -2.12 46.38
CA PRO A 980 -12.89 -1.87 45.02
C PRO A 980 -13.32 -0.42 44.88
N VAL A 981 -12.97 0.18 43.75
CA VAL A 981 -13.42 1.52 43.37
C VAL A 981 -14.25 1.49 42.11
N LEU A 982 -15.18 2.44 42.04
CA LEU A 982 -15.88 2.76 40.81
C LEU A 982 -15.03 3.71 39.99
N LEU A 983 -14.85 3.37 38.73
CA LEU A 983 -14.22 4.20 37.71
C LEU A 983 -15.13 4.21 36.49
N ALA A 984 -15.16 5.32 35.78
CA ALA A 984 -15.93 5.46 34.55
C ALA A 984 -15.06 6.06 33.46
N GLY A 985 -15.27 5.60 32.23
CA GLY A 985 -14.60 6.13 31.06
C GLY A 985 -15.26 5.60 29.80
N VAL A 986 -14.90 6.19 28.68
CA VAL A 986 -15.33 5.72 27.36
C VAL A 986 -14.33 4.68 26.88
N ILE A 987 -14.83 3.58 26.33
CA ILE A 987 -13.99 2.52 25.78
C ILE A 987 -13.32 3.03 24.50
N MET A 988 -12.00 3.20 24.54
CA MET A 988 -11.23 3.64 23.38
C MET A 988 -10.79 2.47 22.51
N THR A 989 -10.27 1.42 23.14
CA THR A 989 -9.79 0.21 22.47
C THR A 989 -10.00 -1.02 23.34
N MET A 990 -10.19 -2.19 22.70
CA MET A 990 -10.26 -3.47 23.38
C MET A 990 -9.36 -4.51 22.69
N ARG A 991 -8.44 -5.12 23.45
CA ARG A 991 -7.60 -6.22 22.98
C ARG A 991 -7.92 -7.50 23.73
N THR A 992 -8.03 -8.63 23.03
CA THR A 992 -8.23 -9.94 23.67
C THR A 992 -6.96 -10.77 23.62
N GLN A 993 -6.61 -11.40 24.73
CA GLN A 993 -5.47 -12.31 24.84
C GLN A 993 -5.95 -13.68 25.30
N VAL A 994 -5.48 -14.75 24.65
CA VAL A 994 -5.74 -16.13 25.08
C VAL A 994 -4.68 -16.51 26.11
N THR A 995 -5.11 -16.91 27.30
CA THR A 995 -4.23 -17.37 28.38
C THR A 995 -4.54 -18.81 28.76
N ARG A 996 -3.68 -19.44 29.57
CA ARG A 996 -3.91 -20.79 30.13
C ARG A 996 -5.22 -20.92 30.92
N ARG A 997 -5.84 -19.81 31.34
CA ARG A 997 -7.08 -19.76 32.13
C ARG A 997 -8.31 -19.30 31.31
N GLY A 998 -8.20 -19.23 29.99
CA GLY A 998 -9.24 -18.75 29.09
C GLY A 998 -8.92 -17.40 28.43
N LYS A 999 -9.89 -16.85 27.71
CA LYS A 999 -9.77 -15.58 26.97
C LYS A 999 -9.95 -14.42 27.94
N MET A 1000 -9.03 -13.46 27.95
CA MET A 1000 -9.17 -12.24 28.74
C MET A 1000 -9.16 -11.02 27.82
N ALA A 1001 -9.81 -9.93 28.23
CA ALA A 1001 -9.80 -8.67 27.51
C ALA A 1001 -9.06 -7.59 28.32
N TYR A 1002 -8.31 -6.75 27.64
CA TYR A 1002 -7.81 -5.49 28.18
C TYR A 1002 -8.55 -4.35 27.48
N VAL A 1003 -9.21 -3.51 28.27
CA VAL A 1003 -10.07 -2.43 27.82
C VAL A 1003 -9.44 -1.11 28.23
N THR A 1004 -9.15 -0.23 27.27
CA THR A 1004 -8.61 1.10 27.57
C THR A 1004 -9.76 2.08 27.80
N LEU A 1005 -9.84 2.66 28.98
CA LEU A 1005 -10.83 3.67 29.35
C LEU A 1005 -10.23 5.07 29.35
N ASP A 1006 -10.98 6.04 28.83
CA ASP A 1006 -10.62 7.46 28.82
C ASP A 1006 -11.74 8.30 29.46
N ASP A 1007 -11.38 9.14 30.44
CA ASP A 1007 -12.29 10.06 31.14
C ASP A 1007 -11.93 11.55 30.92
N MET A 1008 -11.11 11.85 29.91
CA MET A 1008 -10.43 13.13 29.64
C MET A 1008 -9.26 13.46 30.55
N SER A 1009 -9.17 12.87 31.76
CA SER A 1009 -8.07 13.15 32.69
C SER A 1009 -6.88 12.23 32.45
N ALA A 1010 -7.13 10.95 32.16
CA ALA A 1010 -6.11 9.97 31.83
C ALA A 1010 -6.71 8.78 31.06
N ARG A 1011 -5.84 8.03 30.37
CA ARG A 1011 -6.17 6.74 29.77
C ARG A 1011 -5.64 5.61 30.65
N MET A 1012 -6.51 4.68 31.05
CA MET A 1012 -6.14 3.56 31.94
C MET A 1012 -6.60 2.23 31.35
N GLU A 1013 -5.75 1.22 31.42
CA GLU A 1013 -6.07 -0.13 30.95
C GLU A 1013 -6.71 -0.97 32.08
N VAL A 1014 -7.84 -1.59 31.77
CA VAL A 1014 -8.61 -2.45 32.68
C VAL A 1014 -8.57 -3.89 32.17
N ALA A 1015 -8.08 -4.80 33.00
CA ALA A 1015 -8.11 -6.23 32.74
C ALA A 1015 -9.47 -6.83 33.11
N VAL A 1016 -10.13 -7.49 32.16
CA VAL A 1016 -11.40 -8.20 32.29
C VAL A 1016 -11.14 -9.70 32.05
N PHE A 1017 -11.31 -10.51 33.09
CA PHE A 1017 -11.09 -11.95 33.01
C PHE A 1017 -12.26 -12.69 32.33
N ASN A 1018 -11.99 -13.94 31.91
CA ASN A 1018 -12.85 -14.75 31.03
C ASN A 1018 -14.34 -14.80 31.43
N GLU A 1019 -14.65 -15.08 32.70
CA GLU A 1019 -16.05 -15.18 33.15
C GLU A 1019 -16.83 -13.86 32.99
N LEU A 1020 -16.21 -12.74 33.35
CA LEU A 1020 -16.80 -11.41 33.22
C LEU A 1020 -16.85 -10.94 31.76
N PHE A 1021 -15.83 -11.31 30.98
CA PHE A 1021 -15.76 -10.98 29.55
C PHE A 1021 -16.88 -11.68 28.75
N GLU A 1022 -17.07 -12.99 28.93
CA GLU A 1022 -18.10 -13.75 28.22
C GLU A 1022 -19.52 -13.32 28.64
N SER A 1023 -19.75 -13.08 29.94
CA SER A 1023 -21.08 -12.69 30.44
C SER A 1023 -21.49 -11.24 30.10
N ARG A 1024 -20.53 -10.36 29.79
CA ARG A 1024 -20.78 -8.93 29.52
C ARG A 1024 -20.25 -8.46 28.16
N ARG A 1025 -20.05 -9.38 27.22
CA ARG A 1025 -19.48 -9.09 25.89
C ARG A 1025 -20.22 -7.99 25.13
N ASP A 1026 -21.55 -7.94 25.23
CA ASP A 1026 -22.37 -6.95 24.53
C ASP A 1026 -22.15 -5.49 25.00
N ARG A 1027 -21.58 -5.32 26.20
CA ARG A 1027 -21.28 -4.01 26.81
C ARG A 1027 -19.90 -3.49 26.42
N LEU A 1028 -18.99 -4.39 26.07
CA LEU A 1028 -17.61 -4.08 25.71
C LEU A 1028 -17.50 -3.71 24.23
N LYS A 1029 -18.05 -2.55 23.88
CA LYS A 1029 -17.97 -1.97 22.55
C LYS A 1029 -17.26 -0.62 22.62
N GLU A 1030 -16.43 -0.33 21.63
CA GLU A 1030 -15.77 0.96 21.50
C GLU A 1030 -16.80 2.11 21.46
N ASP A 1031 -16.40 3.29 21.93
CA ASP A 1031 -17.22 4.49 22.14
C ASP A 1031 -18.32 4.41 23.19
N ASN A 1032 -18.58 3.23 23.77
CA ASN A 1032 -19.53 3.13 24.86
C ASN A 1032 -18.92 3.62 26.17
N LEU A 1033 -19.72 4.34 26.95
CA LEU A 1033 -19.43 4.61 28.35
C LEU A 1033 -19.47 3.28 29.12
N LEU A 1034 -18.40 3.01 29.87
CA LEU A 1034 -18.30 1.86 30.74
C LEU A 1034 -18.02 2.34 32.17
N ILE A 1035 -18.80 1.83 33.11
CA ILE A 1035 -18.57 2.03 34.54
C ILE A 1035 -18.07 0.70 35.09
N VAL A 1036 -16.87 0.72 35.64
CA VAL A 1036 -16.17 -0.46 36.15
C VAL A 1036 -16.08 -0.36 37.66
N GLN A 1037 -16.50 -1.41 38.34
CA GLN A 1037 -16.11 -1.65 39.73
C GLN A 1037 -14.89 -2.56 39.70
N GLY A 1038 -13.76 -2.11 40.22
CA GLY A 1038 -12.52 -2.87 40.13
C GLY A 1038 -11.48 -2.51 41.18
N ARG A 1039 -10.43 -3.33 41.26
CA ARG A 1039 -9.32 -3.14 42.20
C ARG A 1039 -8.12 -2.55 41.49
N VAL A 1040 -7.50 -1.56 42.12
CA VAL A 1040 -6.30 -0.88 41.62
C VAL A 1040 -5.10 -1.35 42.43
N SER A 1041 -4.16 -2.03 41.77
CA SER A 1041 -2.91 -2.52 42.37
C SER A 1041 -1.72 -1.89 41.65
N TYR A 1042 -0.57 -1.81 42.30
CA TYR A 1042 0.69 -1.42 41.65
C TYR A 1042 1.35 -2.65 41.02
N ASP A 1043 1.83 -2.54 39.78
CA ASP A 1043 2.58 -3.58 39.09
C ASP A 1043 4.06 -3.20 39.06
N ASP A 1044 4.86 -3.87 39.89
CA ASP A 1044 6.31 -3.63 40.01
C ASP A 1044 7.09 -3.96 38.72
N TYR A 1045 6.55 -4.82 37.86
CA TYR A 1045 7.20 -5.23 36.61
C TYR A 1045 6.91 -4.25 35.46
N ALA A 1046 5.68 -3.74 35.39
CA ALA A 1046 5.26 -2.78 34.38
C ALA A 1046 5.54 -1.31 34.77
N GLY A 1047 5.84 -1.04 36.04
CA GLY A 1047 6.13 0.30 36.55
C GLY A 1047 4.91 1.23 36.53
N GLY A 1048 3.72 0.71 36.85
CA GLY A 1048 2.46 1.47 36.75
C GLY A 1048 1.29 0.85 37.51
N LEU A 1049 0.12 1.49 37.44
CA LEU A 1049 -1.11 0.99 38.04
C LEU A 1049 -1.75 -0.07 37.15
N ARG A 1050 -2.22 -1.15 37.77
CA ARG A 1050 -2.98 -2.23 37.15
C ARG A 1050 -4.40 -2.23 37.71
N ILE A 1051 -5.39 -2.21 36.82
CA ILE A 1051 -6.80 -2.25 37.18
C ILE A 1051 -7.38 -3.60 36.77
N THR A 1052 -8.06 -4.27 37.70
CA THR A 1052 -8.79 -5.53 37.45
C THR A 1052 -10.28 -5.30 37.69
N ALA A 1053 -11.12 -5.61 36.70
CA ALA A 1053 -12.57 -5.47 36.80
C ALA A 1053 -13.20 -6.61 37.61
N ASP A 1054 -13.99 -6.25 38.62
CA ASP A 1054 -14.85 -7.15 39.40
C ASP A 1054 -16.29 -7.14 38.84
N ALA A 1055 -16.78 -5.98 38.40
CA ALA A 1055 -18.10 -5.84 37.75
C ALA A 1055 -18.09 -4.71 36.70
N LEU A 1056 -18.96 -4.85 35.69
CA LEU A 1056 -19.14 -3.90 34.59
C LEU A 1056 -20.62 -3.45 34.54
N TYR A 1057 -20.84 -2.14 34.39
CA TYR A 1057 -22.14 -1.51 34.29
C TYR A 1057 -22.20 -0.58 33.08
N ASP A 1058 -23.34 -0.55 32.39
CA ASP A 1058 -23.71 0.60 31.57
C ASP A 1058 -24.33 1.73 32.44
N LEU A 1059 -24.67 2.86 31.82
CA LEU A 1059 -25.22 4.00 32.56
C LEU A 1059 -26.58 3.69 33.20
N ASP A 1060 -27.44 2.95 32.52
CA ASP A 1060 -28.79 2.63 33.00
C ASP A 1060 -28.73 1.66 34.19
N GLU A 1061 -27.84 0.67 34.11
CA GLU A 1061 -27.53 -0.27 35.19
C GLU A 1061 -26.88 0.45 36.38
N ALA A 1062 -25.95 1.38 36.12
CA ALA A 1062 -25.33 2.18 37.18
C ALA A 1062 -26.35 3.11 37.87
N ARG A 1063 -27.26 3.73 37.11
CA ARG A 1063 -28.37 4.52 37.69
C ARG A 1063 -29.27 3.62 38.54
N ALA A 1064 -29.62 2.42 38.09
CA ALA A 1064 -30.44 1.48 38.86
C ALA A 1064 -29.72 0.98 40.13
N ALA A 1065 -28.39 0.82 40.08
CA ALA A 1065 -27.59 0.28 41.18
C ALA A 1065 -27.20 1.32 42.24
N PHE A 1066 -26.92 2.57 41.83
CA PHE A 1066 -26.30 3.59 42.68
C PHE A 1066 -27.18 4.82 42.94
N ALA A 1067 -28.27 5.04 42.19
CA ALA A 1067 -29.18 6.15 42.47
C ALA A 1067 -30.03 5.88 43.73
N GLU A 1068 -30.13 6.87 44.60
CA GLU A 1068 -31.00 6.85 45.78
C GLU A 1068 -32.47 6.93 45.37
N ARG A 1069 -32.78 7.84 44.42
CA ARG A 1069 -34.12 8.06 43.87
C ARG A 1069 -34.14 8.96 42.64
N LEU A 1070 -35.13 8.77 41.75
CA LEU A 1070 -35.54 9.74 40.75
C LEU A 1070 -36.55 10.71 41.37
N THR A 1071 -36.24 12.01 41.35
CA THR A 1071 -37.15 13.06 41.81
C THR A 1071 -37.83 13.73 40.62
N VAL A 1072 -39.16 13.73 40.60
CA VAL A 1072 -39.98 14.38 39.57
C VAL A 1072 -40.82 15.48 40.21
N THR A 1073 -40.63 16.72 39.77
CA THR A 1073 -41.36 17.89 40.28
C THR A 1073 -42.53 18.22 39.38
N LEU A 1074 -43.74 18.24 39.95
CA LEU A 1074 -44.98 18.55 39.23
C LEU A 1074 -45.45 19.95 39.64
N ASN A 1075 -45.42 20.89 38.69
CA ASN A 1075 -45.67 22.33 38.89
C ASN A 1075 -47.13 22.76 38.63
N GLY A 1076 -48.10 21.85 38.75
CA GLY A 1076 -49.53 22.15 38.63
C GLY A 1076 -50.15 21.93 37.23
N GLU A 1077 -49.34 21.83 36.17
CA GLU A 1077 -49.82 21.54 34.80
C GLU A 1077 -49.70 20.06 34.38
N ALA A 1078 -49.10 19.24 35.25
CA ALA A 1078 -48.80 17.84 34.94
C ALA A 1078 -49.94 16.87 35.30
N GLN A 1079 -50.32 16.02 34.36
CA GLN A 1079 -51.35 14.98 34.53
C GLN A 1079 -50.76 13.66 35.04
N ALA A 1080 -51.29 13.13 36.14
CA ALA A 1080 -50.86 11.85 36.73
C ALA A 1080 -51.00 10.66 35.75
N GLY A 1081 -52.03 10.65 34.90
CA GLY A 1081 -52.22 9.61 33.90
C GLY A 1081 -51.14 9.57 32.82
N ARG A 1082 -50.53 10.72 32.48
CA ARG A 1082 -49.39 10.79 31.56
C ARG A 1082 -48.11 10.27 32.23
N LEU A 1083 -47.86 10.66 33.48
CA LEU A 1083 -46.73 10.14 34.26
C LEU A 1083 -46.82 8.61 34.41
N PHE A 1084 -48.01 8.07 34.68
CA PHE A 1084 -48.25 6.62 34.72
C PHE A 1084 -47.83 5.93 33.42
N LYS A 1085 -48.31 6.44 32.27
CA LYS A 1085 -48.00 5.88 30.94
C LYS A 1085 -46.51 5.95 30.61
N LEU A 1086 -45.82 7.01 31.04
CA LEU A 1086 -44.38 7.16 30.82
C LEU A 1086 -43.57 6.21 31.70
N LEU A 1087 -43.96 5.98 32.96
CA LEU A 1087 -43.20 5.11 33.86
C LEU A 1087 -43.46 3.61 33.63
N GLN A 1088 -44.66 3.23 33.16
CA GLN A 1088 -45.10 1.84 33.04
C GLN A 1088 -44.17 0.94 32.20
N PRO A 1089 -43.63 1.36 31.04
CA PRO A 1089 -42.72 0.52 30.24
C PRO A 1089 -41.38 0.25 30.93
N TYR A 1090 -41.03 1.04 31.94
CA TYR A 1090 -39.72 1.04 32.59
C TYR A 1090 -39.76 0.49 34.01
N LEU A 1091 -40.85 -0.14 34.45
CA LEU A 1091 -40.93 -0.76 35.78
C LEU A 1091 -39.90 -1.88 35.91
N ALA A 1092 -39.13 -1.87 37.00
CA ALA A 1092 -38.04 -2.82 37.23
C ALA A 1092 -38.52 -4.22 37.65
N GLY A 1093 -39.80 -4.37 38.03
CA GLY A 1093 -40.34 -5.64 38.49
C GLY A 1093 -39.56 -6.20 39.68
N ASN A 1094 -38.98 -7.39 39.52
CA ASN A 1094 -38.20 -8.08 40.56
C ASN A 1094 -36.70 -7.71 40.57
N GLU A 1095 -36.24 -6.86 39.66
CA GLU A 1095 -34.85 -6.41 39.62
C GLU A 1095 -34.60 -5.22 40.55
N LYS A 1096 -33.32 -4.92 40.80
CA LYS A 1096 -32.94 -3.66 41.45
C LYS A 1096 -33.39 -2.49 40.57
N GLY A 1097 -34.33 -1.70 41.07
CA GLY A 1097 -34.81 -0.49 40.41
C GLY A 1097 -34.69 0.76 41.29
N CYS A 1098 -34.64 1.92 40.63
CA CYS A 1098 -34.55 3.22 41.26
C CYS A 1098 -35.92 3.63 41.83
N PRO A 1099 -36.02 3.98 43.13
CA PRO A 1099 -37.23 4.54 43.71
C PRO A 1099 -37.61 5.87 43.06
N VAL A 1100 -38.91 6.14 42.88
CA VAL A 1100 -39.41 7.42 42.35
C VAL A 1100 -40.04 8.24 43.47
N ALA A 1101 -39.64 9.51 43.57
CA ALA A 1101 -40.21 10.50 44.48
C ALA A 1101 -40.82 11.66 43.67
N ILE A 1102 -42.08 11.97 43.94
CA ILE A 1102 -42.80 13.06 43.30
C ILE A 1102 -42.81 14.26 44.25
N GLN A 1103 -42.27 15.39 43.82
CA GLN A 1103 -42.46 16.67 44.50
C GLN A 1103 -43.67 17.36 43.88
N TYR A 1104 -44.79 17.37 44.60
CA TYR A 1104 -46.01 18.00 44.14
C TYR A 1104 -46.22 19.33 44.87
N SER A 1105 -46.50 20.37 44.10
CA SER A 1105 -46.83 21.69 44.64
C SER A 1105 -48.05 22.26 43.95
N ASN A 1106 -48.97 22.84 44.73
CA ASN A 1106 -50.08 23.64 44.22
C ASN A 1106 -50.15 24.98 44.99
N ALA A 1107 -51.20 25.77 44.75
CA ALA A 1107 -51.38 27.07 45.38
C ALA A 1107 -51.59 27.02 46.92
N GLN A 1108 -51.87 25.86 47.50
CA GLN A 1108 -52.23 25.70 48.91
C GLN A 1108 -51.21 24.91 49.73
N ALA A 1109 -50.46 23.98 49.11
CA ALA A 1109 -49.51 23.11 49.81
C ALA A 1109 -48.41 22.57 48.89
N ARG A 1110 -47.33 22.08 49.51
CA ARG A 1110 -46.27 21.29 48.87
C ARG A 1110 -46.07 19.98 49.64
N CYS A 1111 -45.95 18.87 48.93
CA CYS A 1111 -45.65 17.57 49.53
C CYS A 1111 -44.68 16.75 48.67
N ALA A 1112 -43.96 15.83 49.31
CA ALA A 1112 -43.10 14.86 48.64
C ALA A 1112 -43.70 13.45 48.82
N ILE A 1113 -44.03 12.80 47.71
CA ILE A 1113 -44.66 11.47 47.68
C ILE A 1113 -43.64 10.48 47.16
N ARG A 1114 -43.23 9.52 47.99
CA ARG A 1114 -42.42 8.39 47.53
C ARG A 1114 -43.36 7.31 47.01
N LEU A 1115 -43.17 6.88 45.76
CA LEU A 1115 -43.97 5.78 45.21
C LEU A 1115 -43.57 4.45 45.85
N GLY A 1116 -44.52 3.50 45.85
CA GLY A 1116 -44.33 2.18 46.47
C GLY A 1116 -43.29 1.31 45.75
N GLU A 1117 -42.92 0.18 46.37
CA GLU A 1117 -41.88 -0.73 45.85
C GLU A 1117 -42.17 -1.26 44.45
N THR A 1118 -43.45 -1.45 44.09
CA THR A 1118 -43.89 -1.86 42.74
C THR A 1118 -43.67 -0.81 41.66
N TRP A 1119 -43.31 0.42 42.04
CA TRP A 1119 -43.06 1.56 41.17
C TRP A 1119 -41.58 1.92 41.06
N LYS A 1120 -40.69 1.03 41.47
CA LYS A 1120 -39.27 1.12 41.14
C LYS A 1120 -39.10 0.98 39.63
N ILE A 1121 -38.30 1.86 39.04
CA ILE A 1121 -38.06 1.88 37.60
C ILE A 1121 -36.62 1.54 37.26
N ARG A 1122 -36.40 1.06 36.04
CA ARG A 1122 -35.10 1.15 35.36
C ARG A 1122 -35.01 2.57 34.76
N PRO A 1123 -34.16 3.45 35.30
CA PRO A 1123 -34.07 4.84 34.86
C PRO A 1123 -33.31 4.94 33.52
N ALA A 1124 -33.90 4.41 32.46
CA ALA A 1124 -33.34 4.43 31.13
C ALA A 1124 -33.25 5.87 30.59
N ASP A 1125 -32.24 6.13 29.75
CA ASP A 1125 -31.99 7.47 29.20
C ASP A 1125 -33.21 8.05 28.45
N GLN A 1126 -33.92 7.21 27.69
CA GLN A 1126 -35.14 7.59 26.97
C GLN A 1126 -36.24 8.08 27.92
N LEU A 1127 -36.46 7.39 29.04
CA LEU A 1127 -37.46 7.80 30.03
C LEU A 1127 -37.13 9.17 30.63
N ILE A 1128 -35.86 9.38 30.98
CA ILE A 1128 -35.41 10.65 31.57
C ILE A 1128 -35.61 11.79 30.56
N GLN A 1129 -35.27 11.58 29.28
CA GLN A 1129 -35.47 12.59 28.24
C GLN A 1129 -36.96 12.89 28.00
N GLU A 1130 -37.82 11.88 27.89
CA GLU A 1130 -39.26 12.08 27.74
C GLU A 1130 -39.87 12.87 28.92
N LEU A 1131 -39.41 12.59 30.15
CA LEU A 1131 -39.80 13.34 31.34
C LEU A 1131 -39.27 14.78 31.31
N LYS A 1132 -38.02 15.01 30.90
CA LYS A 1132 -37.43 16.36 30.79
C LYS A 1132 -38.10 17.21 29.72
N VAL A 1133 -38.46 16.61 28.57
CA VAL A 1133 -39.21 17.29 27.50
C VAL A 1133 -40.60 17.68 28.00
N TRP A 1134 -41.26 16.82 28.77
CA TRP A 1134 -42.60 17.10 29.28
C TRP A 1134 -42.61 18.10 30.46
N LEU A 1135 -41.72 17.95 31.44
CA LEU A 1135 -41.77 18.68 32.70
C LEU A 1135 -40.71 19.78 32.82
N THR A 1136 -39.87 20.00 31.81
CA THR A 1136 -38.62 20.79 31.82
C THR A 1136 -37.48 20.15 32.60
N ALA A 1137 -36.23 20.41 32.18
CA ALA A 1137 -35.04 19.73 32.69
C ALA A 1137 -34.83 19.87 34.21
N ASN A 1138 -35.14 21.03 34.78
CA ASN A 1138 -34.95 21.33 36.20
C ASN A 1138 -35.91 20.56 37.12
N ASN A 1139 -36.97 19.99 36.57
CA ASN A 1139 -37.99 19.26 37.32
C ASN A 1139 -37.75 17.74 37.35
N VAL A 1140 -36.68 17.25 36.73
CA VAL A 1140 -36.34 15.82 36.70
C VAL A 1140 -34.90 15.64 37.16
N VAL A 1141 -34.72 15.14 38.38
CA VAL A 1141 -33.40 15.01 39.02
C VAL A 1141 -33.18 13.59 39.52
N VAL A 1142 -32.16 12.91 39.00
CA VAL A 1142 -31.66 11.65 39.57
C VAL A 1142 -30.75 12.01 40.74
N LYS A 1143 -31.09 11.57 41.95
CA LYS A 1143 -30.28 11.79 43.14
C LYS A 1143 -29.44 10.55 43.44
N TYR A 1144 -28.15 10.76 43.59
CA TYR A 1144 -27.19 9.75 44.02
C TYR A 1144 -26.84 10.00 45.48
N SER A 1145 -26.70 8.94 46.27
CA SER A 1145 -26.27 9.07 47.66
C SER A 1145 -24.81 9.54 47.70
N PRO A 1146 -24.44 10.55 48.51
CA PRO A 1146 -23.03 10.81 48.78
C PRO A 1146 -22.43 9.55 49.43
N THR A 1147 -21.47 8.97 48.71
CA THR A 1147 -20.67 7.78 48.95
C THR A 1147 -20.89 7.09 50.31
N LEU A 1148 -21.79 6.09 50.35
CA LEU A 1148 -21.82 5.08 51.43
C LEU A 1148 -20.80 3.99 51.12
N ILE A 1149 -19.51 4.28 51.31
CA ILE A 1149 -18.59 3.24 51.77
C ILE A 1149 -18.58 3.33 53.30
N LYS A 1150 -19.69 2.91 53.92
CA LYS A 1150 -19.68 2.50 55.33
C LYS A 1150 -20.22 1.08 55.42
N THR A 1151 -19.26 0.18 55.62
CA THR A 1151 -19.36 -1.05 56.42
C THR A 1151 -20.52 -1.98 56.14
N ASN A 1152 -20.20 -3.13 55.55
CA ASN A 1152 -20.84 -4.39 55.91
C ASN A 1152 -20.64 -4.61 57.42
N PRO A 1153 -21.69 -4.67 58.27
CA PRO A 1153 -21.52 -5.25 59.59
C PRO A 1153 -21.48 -6.77 59.40
N ARG A 1154 -20.29 -7.36 59.50
CA ARG A 1154 -20.18 -8.77 59.88
C ARG A 1154 -20.40 -8.81 61.40
N ASN A 1155 -21.56 -9.32 61.82
CA ASN A 1155 -22.00 -9.51 63.21
C ASN A 1155 -21.93 -8.29 64.13
#